data_AF-A0A9P4LDR1-F1
#
_entry.id   AF-A0A9P4LDR1-F1
#
_cell.length_a   1.000
_cell.length_b   1.000
_cell.length_c   1.000
_cell.angle_alpha   90.00
_cell.angle_beta   90.00
_cell.angle_gamma   90.00
#
_symmetry.space_group_name_H-M   'P 1'
#
loop_
_entity.id
_entity.type
_entity.pdbx_description
1 polymer ?
#
loop_
_entity_poly.entity_id
_entity_poly.type
_entity_poly.pdbx_seq_one_letter_code
_entity_poly.pdbx_strand_id
1 'polypeptide(L)'
;MSSVSSDSTEIGRPQEAINEFWENLITKKPTKVTKVFPSSLYAHLLPPPHEPGTVTGKNAAESYQAAASECRARVKRIVRECHRTNEKFTDPDFDIENLGDKNCLEGLLYWYKERPVPSTSSVSPSRLGDALSTLIQSDVLAQNAAVFDFAAAAKLLDPNGSDDENGGPGSVHRVDWIFDKPQFEIDGFTSSDLVQGSNGDCWFIAATATVCSHPDLINKVCVERDEECGVYGFVFYRDGIWIWTVVDDNLYLNYSDFDAYGDRYDPTGAKETRYKKNNQTGSEALYFASCADENETWLPLLEKAYAKVHGDYDAIAGGYSGEAVEDLTGGVTTKILTDRILSRERLWKELLQVNKQFLFSASSPGSYGDDSDARRGLALSHAYSVIKVVEEEDEEGKKHKLVLIRNPWGKRANAAMGEWTGPWSDGSSQWTSYWIEKLNHKFGDDGLFWMSYEDLLKRFQLLDRTRLFDQEWTVVQHWTSVSVAWVTGYLNTKFQVTIKKAGPTVFVLCQLDDRYFRGLEGKYNFDLHFILQNENAKAGDHIIRARGAWFGNRSISAEADLEIGTYEVLPKIEASRDADAADVHEVVTKVAERNPQKLRQIGMNYDIANAKGITDTSDEQKKKREQKKKEAAEKKKKEKEDEEKNKIAFEAWKKEEMAEYEAWKKEKKAREDKEKSQQGASKDESGDRVAKKEEADTVAAAHIAESISTQKDEAADTSTTSAEQAKPAVVVDLTIRAKDSESKNDSNEKSDEPKFQFDEASDDDDAAPRYRGPPAPASVASYAYGNRYPGSAYGEAPAPNPHANPRPVADKGPKPWNAVCVLGLRVYSRDPEVSIKLVKPKDLEEGAILDIDGDTAAGATM
;
A
#
# COMPACT_ATOMS: atom_id res chain seq x y z
N MET A 1 40.91 7.62 51.15
CA MET A 1 40.41 6.55 50.25
C MET A 1 39.06 6.99 49.73
N SER A 2 38.81 6.86 48.43
CA SER A 2 37.57 7.30 47.79
C SER A 2 36.42 6.32 48.03
N SER A 3 35.29 6.81 48.53
CA SER A 3 33.99 6.19 48.24
C SER A 3 33.39 6.93 47.04
N VAL A 4 33.37 6.25 45.89
CA VAL A 4 32.72 6.75 44.67
C VAL A 4 31.26 7.05 45.00
N SER A 5 30.83 8.28 44.74
CA SER A 5 29.40 8.60 44.67
C SER A 5 28.84 7.78 43.53
N SER A 6 28.00 6.79 43.86
CA SER A 6 27.16 6.17 42.85
C SER A 6 26.19 7.23 42.34
N ASP A 7 26.28 7.56 41.06
CA ASP A 7 25.19 8.24 40.35
C ASP A 7 23.96 7.34 40.45
N SER A 8 23.15 7.58 41.48
CA SER A 8 21.76 7.17 41.48
C SER A 8 21.09 8.07 40.45
N THR A 9 21.05 7.60 39.20
CA THR A 9 20.01 8.01 38.26
C THR A 9 18.70 7.93 39.03
N GLU A 10 18.06 9.08 39.28
CA GLU A 10 16.73 9.08 39.85
C GLU A 10 15.84 8.33 38.86
N ILE A 11 15.49 7.10 39.23
CA ILE A 11 14.43 6.37 38.56
C ILE A 11 13.16 7.13 38.94
N GLY A 12 12.81 8.13 38.11
CA GLY A 12 11.56 8.87 38.21
C GLY A 12 10.41 7.88 38.39
N ARG A 13 9.41 8.21 39.22
CA ARG A 13 8.48 7.20 39.71
C ARG A 13 7.88 6.46 38.51
N PRO A 14 7.77 5.11 38.51
CA PRO A 14 7.34 4.38 37.32
C PRO A 14 6.04 4.90 36.68
N GLN A 15 5.12 5.44 37.48
CA GLN A 15 3.91 6.10 36.99
C GLN A 15 4.17 7.44 36.27
N GLU A 16 5.12 8.24 36.73
CA GLU A 16 5.49 9.52 36.10
C GLU A 16 6.13 9.26 34.73
N ALA A 17 7.04 8.29 34.63
CA ALA A 17 7.63 7.87 33.35
C ALA A 17 6.58 7.29 32.37
N ILE A 18 5.57 6.56 32.87
CA ILE A 18 4.44 6.08 32.06
C ILE A 18 3.56 7.25 31.60
N ASN A 19 3.29 8.23 32.47
CA ASN A 19 2.49 9.41 32.12
C ASN A 19 3.21 10.24 31.04
N GLU A 20 4.51 10.51 31.20
CA GLU A 20 5.34 11.21 30.22
C GLU A 20 5.37 10.46 28.87
N PHE A 21 5.47 9.13 28.89
CA PHE A 21 5.35 8.32 27.67
C PHE A 21 4.01 8.54 26.96
N TRP A 22 2.88 8.53 27.68
CA TRP A 22 1.56 8.76 27.08
C TRP A 22 1.33 10.20 26.62
N GLU A 23 1.84 11.20 27.35
CA GLU A 23 1.77 12.60 26.93
C GLU A 23 2.58 12.88 25.65
N ASN A 24 3.72 12.20 25.49
CA ASN A 24 4.53 12.27 24.28
C ASN A 24 3.96 11.43 23.13
N LEU A 25 3.30 10.29 23.43
CA LEU A 25 2.70 9.43 22.42
C LEU A 25 1.38 9.99 21.88
N ILE A 26 0.50 10.54 22.72
CA ILE A 26 -0.84 11.00 22.29
C ILE A 26 -0.75 12.45 21.79
N THR A 27 -0.81 12.64 20.47
CA THR A 27 -0.81 14.00 19.90
C THR A 27 -2.06 14.77 20.27
N LYS A 28 -1.89 16.02 20.71
CA LYS A 28 -3.00 16.93 21.02
C LYS A 28 -3.71 17.47 19.76
N LYS A 29 -3.08 17.36 18.58
CA LYS A 29 -3.63 17.83 17.29
C LYS A 29 -3.24 16.88 16.16
N PRO A 30 -3.95 15.76 16.00
CA PRO A 30 -3.67 14.82 14.93
C PRO A 30 -4.01 15.47 13.58
N THR A 31 -3.07 15.38 12.65
CA THR A 31 -3.17 15.94 11.30
C THR A 31 -2.60 14.93 10.31
N LYS A 32 -3.46 14.37 9.45
CA LYS A 32 -3.03 13.68 8.25
C LYS A 32 -2.38 14.70 7.30
N VAL A 33 -1.38 14.28 6.54
CA VAL A 33 -1.13 14.93 5.25
C VAL A 33 -2.40 14.73 4.43
N THR A 34 -2.99 15.83 3.96
CA THR A 34 -4.23 15.79 3.15
C THR A 34 -4.02 16.36 1.75
N LYS A 35 -2.83 16.93 1.51
CA LYS A 35 -2.43 17.61 0.29
C LYS A 35 -0.92 17.47 0.10
N VAL A 36 -0.52 16.96 -1.06
CA VAL A 36 0.85 16.92 -1.58
C VAL A 36 1.14 18.21 -2.35
N PHE A 37 0.15 18.71 -3.10
CA PHE A 37 0.31 19.88 -3.97
C PHE A 37 -0.48 21.11 -3.49
N PRO A 38 -0.03 22.34 -3.83
CA PRO A 38 -0.82 23.54 -3.61
C PRO A 38 -2.13 23.51 -4.40
N SER A 39 -3.28 23.55 -3.72
CA SER A 39 -4.59 23.40 -4.36
C SER A 39 -4.93 24.43 -5.43
N SER A 40 -4.22 25.57 -5.48
CA SER A 40 -4.35 26.54 -6.56
C SER A 40 -4.01 25.98 -7.95
N LEU A 41 -3.22 24.91 -8.04
CA LEU A 41 -2.80 24.31 -9.31
C LEU A 41 -3.90 23.46 -9.96
N TYR A 42 -4.82 22.88 -9.16
CA TYR A 42 -5.80 21.88 -9.60
C TYR A 42 -7.18 22.06 -8.95
N ALA A 43 -7.50 23.26 -8.44
CA ALA A 43 -8.77 23.53 -7.74
C ALA A 43 -10.04 23.18 -8.56
N HIS A 44 -9.93 23.15 -9.89
CA HIS A 44 -11.01 22.78 -10.81
C HIS A 44 -11.21 21.25 -10.96
N LEU A 45 -10.25 20.43 -10.52
CA LEU A 45 -10.31 18.96 -10.50
C LEU A 45 -10.73 18.40 -9.13
N LEU A 46 -10.74 19.24 -8.10
CA LEU A 46 -11.20 18.85 -6.77
C LEU A 46 -12.73 18.62 -6.79
N PRO A 47 -13.24 17.57 -6.11
CA PRO A 47 -14.67 17.43 -5.92
C PRO A 47 -15.23 18.65 -5.18
N PRO A 48 -16.46 19.09 -5.48
CA PRO A 48 -17.08 20.21 -4.78
C PRO A 48 -17.14 19.89 -3.28
N PRO A 49 -16.79 20.83 -2.39
CA PRO A 49 -16.81 20.60 -0.96
C PRO A 49 -18.23 20.26 -0.50
N HIS A 50 -18.35 19.28 0.41
CA HIS A 50 -19.65 18.91 0.97
C HIS A 50 -20.24 20.09 1.76
N GLU A 51 -21.44 20.54 1.36
CA GLU A 51 -22.21 21.52 2.12
C GLU A 51 -22.55 20.95 3.52
N PRO A 52 -22.38 21.73 4.59
CA PRO A 52 -22.68 21.26 5.95
C PRO A 52 -24.20 21.14 6.16
N GLY A 53 -24.73 19.92 6.15
CA GLY A 53 -26.17 19.71 6.30
C GLY A 53 -26.61 18.26 6.24
N THR A 54 -27.88 18.07 5.87
CA THR A 54 -28.47 16.77 5.56
C THR A 54 -28.33 16.53 4.06
N VAL A 55 -27.67 15.45 3.67
CA VAL A 55 -27.51 15.03 2.27
C VAL A 55 -28.67 14.11 1.91
N THR A 56 -29.32 14.36 0.78
CA THR A 56 -30.41 13.54 0.25
C THR A 56 -29.92 12.53 -0.79
N GLY A 57 -30.66 11.44 -0.95
CA GLY A 57 -30.37 10.41 -1.94
C GLY A 57 -30.52 10.85 -3.39
N LYS A 58 -29.82 10.11 -4.25
CA LYS A 58 -29.83 10.18 -5.72
C LYS A 58 -30.05 8.80 -6.30
N ASN A 59 -30.47 8.70 -7.56
CA ASN A 59 -30.62 7.39 -8.20
C ASN A 59 -29.25 6.69 -8.32
N ALA A 60 -29.17 5.40 -7.99
CA ALA A 60 -27.91 4.65 -8.02
C ALA A 60 -27.26 4.61 -9.42
N ALA A 61 -28.05 4.70 -10.49
CA ALA A 61 -27.56 4.71 -11.87
C ALA A 61 -27.18 6.12 -12.41
N GLU A 62 -27.49 7.21 -11.69
CA GLU A 62 -27.27 8.59 -12.16
C GLU A 62 -25.78 8.86 -12.45
N SER A 63 -24.90 8.47 -11.53
CA SER A 63 -23.46 8.69 -11.65
C SER A 63 -22.82 7.84 -12.76
N TYR A 64 -23.29 6.62 -12.98
CA TYR A 64 -22.88 5.79 -14.12
C TYR A 64 -23.22 6.48 -15.45
N GLN A 65 -24.47 6.95 -15.59
CA GLN A 65 -24.91 7.61 -16.82
C GLN A 65 -24.10 8.87 -17.13
N ALA A 66 -23.79 9.67 -16.09
CA ALA A 66 -22.92 10.84 -16.21
C ALA A 66 -21.51 10.45 -16.72
N ALA A 67 -20.81 9.55 -16.02
CA ALA A 67 -19.46 9.12 -16.37
C ALA A 67 -19.38 8.51 -17.79
N ALA A 68 -20.33 7.62 -18.12
CA ALA A 68 -20.40 7.00 -19.45
C ALA A 68 -20.70 8.03 -20.56
N SER A 69 -21.50 9.07 -20.28
CA SER A 69 -21.76 10.15 -21.25
C SER A 69 -20.53 11.03 -21.50
N GLU A 70 -19.75 11.33 -20.47
CA GLU A 70 -18.52 12.12 -20.59
C GLU A 70 -17.42 11.32 -21.31
N CYS A 71 -17.27 10.03 -20.99
CA CYS A 71 -16.35 9.13 -21.68
C CYS A 71 -16.63 9.06 -23.19
N ARG A 72 -17.89 8.81 -23.59
CA ARG A 72 -18.34 8.88 -25.00
C ARG A 72 -17.99 10.21 -25.66
N ALA A 73 -18.18 11.33 -24.96
CA ALA A 73 -17.84 12.66 -25.45
C ALA A 73 -16.32 12.92 -25.57
N ARG A 74 -15.50 12.27 -24.73
CA ARG A 74 -14.03 12.33 -24.79
C ARG A 74 -13.50 11.51 -25.95
N VAL A 75 -13.93 10.25 -26.11
CA VAL A 75 -13.54 9.38 -27.23
C VAL A 75 -13.92 10.03 -28.56
N LYS A 76 -15.15 10.52 -28.72
CA LYS A 76 -15.59 11.29 -29.91
C LYS A 76 -14.85 12.61 -30.14
N ARG A 77 -14.07 13.11 -29.18
CA ARG A 77 -13.15 14.24 -29.37
C ARG A 77 -11.80 13.77 -29.89
N ILE A 78 -11.28 12.67 -29.33
CA ILE A 78 -10.02 12.04 -29.73
C ILE A 78 -10.11 11.53 -31.18
N VAL A 79 -11.16 10.80 -31.56
CA VAL A 79 -11.37 10.32 -32.95
C VAL A 79 -11.32 11.47 -33.97
N ARG A 80 -11.96 12.61 -33.67
CA ARG A 80 -11.91 13.82 -34.52
C ARG A 80 -10.53 14.48 -34.56
N GLU A 81 -9.69 14.24 -33.56
CA GLU A 81 -8.29 14.70 -33.53
C GLU A 81 -7.40 13.75 -34.32
N CYS A 82 -7.52 12.44 -34.14
CA CYS A 82 -6.82 11.40 -34.91
C CYS A 82 -7.03 11.56 -36.42
N HIS A 83 -8.28 11.68 -36.89
CA HIS A 83 -8.55 11.95 -38.32
C HIS A 83 -8.06 13.33 -38.81
N ARG A 84 -7.79 14.28 -37.90
CA ARG A 84 -7.29 15.63 -38.24
C ARG A 84 -5.76 15.67 -38.34
N THR A 85 -5.06 14.91 -37.50
CA THR A 85 -3.59 14.80 -37.51
C THR A 85 -3.10 13.66 -38.40
N ASN A 86 -3.97 12.69 -38.72
CA ASN A 86 -3.62 11.40 -39.34
C ASN A 86 -2.66 10.58 -38.46
N GLU A 87 -2.92 10.56 -37.16
CA GLU A 87 -2.15 9.83 -36.14
C GLU A 87 -3.12 9.04 -35.26
N LYS A 88 -2.77 7.80 -34.87
CA LYS A 88 -3.51 7.06 -33.84
C LYS A 88 -3.42 7.80 -32.49
N PHE A 89 -4.32 7.46 -31.58
CA PHE A 89 -4.24 7.95 -30.21
C PHE A 89 -3.01 7.34 -29.50
N THR A 90 -2.27 8.19 -28.80
CA THR A 90 -1.34 7.81 -27.72
C THR A 90 -1.84 8.51 -26.47
N ASP A 91 -1.88 7.79 -25.35
CA ASP A 91 -2.43 8.24 -24.08
C ASP A 91 -1.38 9.01 -23.26
N PRO A 92 -1.42 10.35 -23.20
CA PRO A 92 -0.37 11.14 -22.55
C PRO A 92 -0.33 10.97 -21.02
N ASP A 93 -1.37 10.39 -20.43
CA ASP A 93 -1.46 10.16 -18.98
C ASP A 93 -1.02 8.74 -18.58
N PHE A 94 -0.82 7.84 -19.55
CA PHE A 94 -0.42 6.44 -19.35
C PHE A 94 0.33 5.89 -20.58
N ASP A 95 1.29 6.67 -21.08
CA ASP A 95 2.13 6.29 -22.22
C ASP A 95 3.08 5.15 -21.80
N ILE A 96 3.14 4.12 -22.64
CA ILE A 96 3.99 2.94 -22.43
C ILE A 96 4.96 2.68 -23.58
N GLU A 97 4.97 3.51 -24.64
CA GLU A 97 5.78 3.29 -25.84
C GLU A 97 7.29 3.23 -25.52
N ASN A 98 7.74 4.00 -24.53
CA ASN A 98 9.09 3.94 -24.02
C ASN A 98 9.23 2.87 -22.92
N LEU A 99 9.66 1.66 -23.29
CA LEU A 99 9.94 0.56 -22.36
C LEU A 99 10.93 0.93 -21.23
N GLY A 100 11.79 1.93 -21.46
CA GLY A 100 12.71 2.46 -20.45
C GLY A 100 12.03 3.33 -19.39
N ASP A 101 10.84 3.88 -19.67
CA ASP A 101 10.01 4.54 -18.66
C ASP A 101 9.14 3.51 -17.94
N LYS A 102 9.46 3.31 -16.66
CA LYS A 102 8.72 2.38 -15.79
C LYS A 102 7.54 3.01 -15.06
N ASN A 103 7.16 4.26 -15.38
CA ASN A 103 6.06 4.97 -14.73
C ASN A 103 4.73 4.21 -14.74
N CYS A 104 4.43 3.44 -15.78
CA CYS A 104 3.19 2.68 -15.91
C CYS A 104 3.29 1.25 -15.36
N LEU A 105 4.51 0.74 -15.13
CA LEU A 105 4.78 -0.60 -14.61
C LEU A 105 4.95 -0.61 -13.08
N GLU A 106 5.72 0.34 -12.54
CA GLU A 106 6.22 0.30 -11.16
C GLU A 106 5.56 1.38 -10.29
N GLY A 107 5.15 1.00 -9.07
CA GLY A 107 4.55 1.90 -8.09
C GLY A 107 5.51 2.98 -7.57
N LEU A 108 4.95 4.01 -6.92
CA LEU A 108 5.72 5.17 -6.43
C LEU A 108 6.92 4.79 -5.53
N LEU A 109 6.79 3.71 -4.75
CA LEU A 109 7.83 3.25 -3.83
C LEU A 109 9.08 2.68 -4.53
N TYR A 110 8.99 2.32 -5.82
CA TYR A 110 10.13 1.88 -6.64
C TYR A 110 11.21 2.96 -6.75
N TRP A 111 10.79 4.22 -6.83
CA TRP A 111 11.67 5.40 -6.92
C TRP A 111 12.11 5.91 -5.54
N TYR A 112 11.31 5.64 -4.50
CA TYR A 112 11.64 5.98 -3.11
C TYR A 112 12.77 5.12 -2.54
N LYS A 113 12.69 3.80 -2.73
CA LYS A 113 13.69 2.85 -2.21
C LYS A 113 15.06 3.17 -2.82
N GLU A 114 16.09 3.25 -1.98
CA GLU A 114 17.47 3.21 -2.48
C GLU A 114 17.71 1.81 -3.02
N ARG A 115 17.80 1.68 -4.34
CA ARG A 115 18.29 0.42 -4.91
C ARG A 115 19.73 0.23 -4.42
N PRO A 116 20.09 -0.95 -3.90
CA PRO A 116 21.49 -1.25 -3.70
C PRO A 116 22.21 -1.02 -5.03
N VAL A 117 23.35 -0.35 -5.01
CA VAL A 117 24.27 -0.34 -6.16
C VAL A 117 24.45 -1.81 -6.54
N PRO A 118 24.16 -2.24 -7.78
CA PRO A 118 24.30 -3.63 -8.16
C PRO A 118 25.73 -4.05 -7.83
N SER A 119 25.88 -4.98 -6.90
CA SER A 119 27.20 -5.45 -6.49
C SER A 119 27.85 -6.03 -7.73
N THR A 120 28.91 -5.40 -8.22
CA THR A 120 29.59 -5.70 -9.49
C THR A 120 30.40 -7.01 -9.42
N SER A 121 29.86 -8.01 -8.73
CA SER A 121 30.45 -9.29 -8.36
C SER A 121 29.56 -10.49 -8.73
N SER A 122 28.33 -10.27 -9.20
CA SER A 122 27.62 -11.30 -9.98
C SER A 122 28.21 -11.33 -11.39
N VAL A 123 29.00 -12.34 -11.70
CA VAL A 123 29.37 -12.67 -13.08
C VAL A 123 28.16 -13.35 -13.70
N SER A 124 27.58 -12.76 -14.75
CA SER A 124 26.44 -13.36 -15.45
C SER A 124 26.81 -14.75 -16.00
N PRO A 125 25.86 -15.69 -16.14
CA PRO A 125 26.15 -17.02 -16.69
C PRO A 125 26.83 -16.97 -18.07
N SER A 126 26.46 -15.98 -18.90
CA SER A 126 27.11 -15.66 -20.18
C SER A 126 28.60 -15.29 -20.01
N ARG A 127 28.92 -14.32 -19.15
CA ARG A 127 30.31 -13.92 -18.89
C ARG A 127 31.14 -15.01 -18.23
N LEU A 128 30.52 -15.86 -17.42
CA LEU A 128 31.17 -17.04 -16.84
C LEU A 128 31.48 -18.06 -17.95
N GLY A 129 30.55 -18.28 -18.87
CA GLY A 129 30.74 -19.11 -20.06
C GLY A 129 31.86 -18.61 -20.98
N ASP A 130 31.90 -17.31 -21.27
CA ASP A 130 32.97 -16.70 -22.09
C ASP A 130 34.34 -16.81 -21.42
N ALA A 131 34.43 -16.57 -20.11
CA ALA A 131 35.67 -16.73 -19.35
C ALA A 131 36.15 -18.19 -19.31
N LEU A 132 35.23 -19.15 -19.17
CA LEU A 132 35.58 -20.58 -19.18
C LEU A 132 35.95 -21.07 -20.59
N SER A 133 35.27 -20.60 -21.63
CA SER A 133 35.62 -20.84 -23.04
C SER A 133 37.02 -20.34 -23.34
N THR A 134 37.38 -19.15 -22.86
CA THR A 134 38.74 -18.58 -22.96
C THR A 134 39.78 -19.43 -22.20
N LEU A 135 39.43 -19.98 -21.04
CA LEU A 135 40.30 -20.90 -20.28
C LEU A 135 40.51 -22.26 -20.98
N ILE A 136 39.49 -22.76 -21.70
CA ILE A 136 39.59 -23.99 -22.49
C ILE A 136 40.42 -23.74 -23.76
N GLN A 137 40.20 -22.62 -24.46
CA GLN A 137 40.96 -22.24 -25.65
C GLN A 137 42.43 -21.88 -25.36
N SER A 138 42.76 -21.51 -24.13
CA SER A 138 44.15 -21.30 -23.67
C SER A 138 44.84 -22.58 -23.17
N ASP A 139 44.20 -23.74 -23.30
CA ASP A 139 44.69 -25.09 -22.92
C ASP A 139 45.08 -25.24 -21.42
N VAL A 140 44.66 -24.29 -20.57
CA VAL A 140 44.94 -24.26 -19.12
C VAL A 140 44.24 -25.42 -18.38
N LEU A 141 43.16 -25.97 -18.95
CA LEU A 141 42.36 -27.07 -18.38
C LEU A 141 42.64 -28.46 -19.03
N ALA A 142 43.65 -28.55 -19.90
CA ALA A 142 44.31 -29.78 -20.35
C ALA A 142 43.44 -31.01 -20.73
N GLN A 143 43.03 -31.05 -22.00
CA GLN A 143 42.96 -32.21 -22.93
C GLN A 143 42.25 -33.54 -22.56
N ASN A 144 41.81 -33.82 -21.33
CA ASN A 144 41.13 -35.08 -20.96
C ASN A 144 39.89 -34.90 -20.08
N ALA A 145 39.41 -33.67 -19.88
CA ALA A 145 38.07 -33.44 -19.36
C ALA A 145 37.03 -33.76 -20.45
N ALA A 146 35.99 -34.52 -20.12
CA ALA A 146 34.87 -34.78 -21.03
C ALA A 146 34.26 -33.45 -21.51
N VAL A 147 33.83 -33.40 -22.78
CA VAL A 147 33.21 -32.21 -23.39
C VAL A 147 31.96 -31.83 -22.60
N PHE A 148 32.11 -30.88 -21.69
CA PHE A 148 31.00 -30.30 -20.95
C PHE A 148 30.26 -29.37 -21.89
N ASP A 149 29.02 -29.70 -22.24
CA ASP A 149 28.15 -28.80 -22.99
C ASP A 149 27.73 -27.65 -22.06
N PHE A 150 28.48 -26.56 -22.11
CA PHE A 150 28.21 -25.36 -21.32
C PHE A 150 26.94 -24.63 -21.75
N ALA A 151 26.42 -24.85 -22.97
CA ALA A 151 25.13 -24.31 -23.38
C ALA A 151 23.97 -25.09 -22.76
N ALA A 152 24.08 -26.43 -22.68
CA ALA A 152 23.15 -27.26 -21.92
C ALA A 152 23.26 -27.00 -20.40
N ALA A 153 24.47 -26.78 -19.87
CA ALA A 153 24.66 -26.43 -18.47
C ALA A 153 24.10 -25.03 -18.14
N ALA A 154 24.27 -24.04 -19.03
CA ALA A 154 23.65 -22.72 -18.89
C ALA A 154 22.12 -22.82 -18.87
N LYS A 155 21.50 -23.60 -19.78
CA LYS A 155 20.05 -23.90 -19.77
C LYS A 155 19.56 -24.70 -18.56
N LEU A 156 20.44 -25.38 -17.84
CA LEU A 156 20.12 -26.08 -16.58
C LEU A 156 20.29 -25.19 -15.35
N LEU A 157 21.15 -24.17 -15.43
CA LEU A 157 21.34 -23.15 -14.40
C LEU A 157 20.36 -21.99 -14.55
N ASP A 158 19.85 -21.76 -15.76
CA ASP A 158 18.74 -20.87 -16.08
C ASP A 158 17.60 -21.64 -16.79
N PRO A 159 16.62 -22.17 -16.03
CA PRO A 159 15.44 -22.84 -16.59
C PRO A 159 14.49 -21.89 -17.32
N ASN A 160 14.68 -20.57 -17.17
CA ASN A 160 13.78 -19.51 -17.63
C ASN A 160 14.45 -18.61 -18.71
N GLY A 161 15.40 -19.15 -19.49
CA GLY A 161 15.98 -18.53 -20.70
C GLY A 161 15.98 -17.00 -20.75
N SER A 162 16.66 -16.37 -19.78
CA SER A 162 16.56 -14.96 -19.44
C SER A 162 17.89 -14.25 -19.66
N ASP A 163 18.06 -13.70 -20.87
CA ASP A 163 19.12 -12.72 -21.16
C ASP A 163 18.86 -11.35 -20.49
N ASP A 164 17.72 -11.18 -19.78
CA ASP A 164 17.35 -9.97 -19.04
C ASP A 164 17.50 -10.16 -17.51
N GLU A 165 18.49 -9.47 -16.89
CA GLU A 165 18.66 -9.39 -15.43
C GLU A 165 17.55 -8.59 -14.68
N ASN A 166 16.37 -8.40 -15.28
CA ASN A 166 15.15 -7.90 -14.62
C ASN A 166 13.91 -8.48 -15.32
N GLY A 167 13.18 -9.38 -14.65
CA GLY A 167 11.95 -9.99 -15.19
C GLY A 167 10.79 -8.99 -15.34
N GLY A 168 10.75 -8.32 -16.49
CA GLY A 168 9.69 -7.40 -16.93
C GLY A 168 9.33 -7.64 -18.40
N PRO A 169 8.47 -6.81 -19.00
CA PRO A 169 8.12 -6.94 -20.42
C PRO A 169 9.32 -6.62 -21.34
N GLY A 170 9.40 -7.33 -22.47
CA GLY A 170 10.52 -7.22 -23.41
C GLY A 170 10.33 -6.18 -24.51
N SER A 171 9.10 -5.92 -24.96
CA SER A 171 8.77 -4.88 -25.96
C SER A 171 7.35 -4.34 -25.78
N VAL A 172 7.00 -3.27 -26.51
CA VAL A 172 5.66 -2.66 -26.53
C VAL A 172 5.25 -2.41 -27.97
N HIS A 173 4.04 -2.83 -28.33
CA HIS A 173 3.51 -2.69 -29.68
C HIS A 173 2.02 -2.38 -29.69
N ARG A 174 1.53 -1.86 -30.82
CA ARG A 174 0.09 -1.66 -31.06
C ARG A 174 -0.64 -2.95 -31.37
N VAL A 175 -1.94 -2.99 -31.13
CA VAL A 175 -2.86 -4.08 -31.52
C VAL A 175 -2.65 -4.52 -32.98
N ASP A 176 -2.56 -3.59 -33.94
CA ASP A 176 -2.34 -3.93 -35.37
C ASP A 176 -0.98 -4.57 -35.68
N TRP A 177 0.00 -4.46 -34.78
CA TRP A 177 1.26 -5.18 -34.90
C TRP A 177 1.16 -6.58 -34.32
N ILE A 178 0.48 -6.73 -33.18
CA ILE A 178 0.40 -7.97 -32.39
C ILE A 178 -0.56 -8.98 -33.02
N PHE A 179 -1.64 -8.52 -33.65
CA PHE A 179 -2.73 -9.37 -34.10
C PHE A 179 -2.88 -9.35 -35.63
N ASP A 180 -3.05 -10.53 -36.24
CA ASP A 180 -3.26 -10.66 -37.69
C ASP A 180 -4.65 -10.13 -38.11
N LYS A 181 -5.67 -10.31 -37.26
CA LYS A 181 -7.06 -9.88 -37.49
C LYS A 181 -7.72 -9.42 -36.19
N PRO A 182 -7.23 -8.35 -35.55
CA PRO A 182 -7.72 -7.92 -34.24
C PRO A 182 -9.22 -7.70 -34.25
N GLN A 183 -9.89 -8.29 -33.28
CA GLN A 183 -11.27 -7.98 -32.92
C GLN A 183 -11.30 -7.61 -31.44
N PHE A 184 -12.14 -6.66 -31.07
CA PHE A 184 -12.31 -6.33 -29.65
C PHE A 184 -12.93 -7.50 -28.90
N GLU A 185 -13.94 -8.15 -29.50
CA GLU A 185 -14.83 -9.13 -28.92
C GLU A 185 -15.12 -10.21 -29.99
N ILE A 186 -15.05 -11.49 -29.63
CA ILE A 186 -15.39 -12.63 -30.50
C ILE A 186 -16.39 -13.52 -29.76
N ASP A 187 -17.54 -13.81 -30.38
CA ASP A 187 -18.66 -14.59 -29.81
C ASP A 187 -19.25 -14.10 -28.46
N GLY A 188 -18.86 -12.90 -28.01
CA GLY A 188 -19.33 -12.22 -26.81
C GLY A 188 -18.36 -12.35 -25.64
N PHE A 189 -18.44 -11.45 -24.66
CA PHE A 189 -17.62 -11.51 -23.44
C PHE A 189 -17.93 -12.77 -22.61
N THR A 190 -17.16 -13.84 -22.77
CA THR A 190 -17.35 -15.07 -21.99
C THR A 190 -16.41 -15.11 -20.79
N SER A 191 -16.72 -15.95 -19.80
CA SER A 191 -15.77 -16.21 -18.72
C SER A 191 -14.59 -17.07 -19.17
N SER A 192 -14.74 -17.84 -20.25
CA SER A 192 -13.73 -18.76 -20.79
C SER A 192 -12.53 -18.02 -21.37
N ASP A 193 -12.73 -16.81 -21.88
CA ASP A 193 -11.70 -16.08 -22.62
C ASP A 193 -10.55 -15.59 -21.73
N LEU A 194 -10.76 -15.50 -20.41
CA LEU A 194 -9.83 -14.79 -19.53
C LEU A 194 -8.60 -15.63 -19.16
N VAL A 195 -7.43 -15.24 -19.64
CA VAL A 195 -6.13 -15.81 -19.27
C VAL A 195 -5.31 -14.76 -18.52
N GLN A 196 -5.00 -15.05 -17.25
CA GLN A 196 -4.07 -14.22 -16.47
C GLN A 196 -2.65 -14.31 -17.02
N GLY A 197 -1.98 -13.15 -17.18
CA GLY A 197 -0.57 -13.06 -17.57
C GLY A 197 0.39 -13.08 -16.39
N SER A 198 1.52 -12.37 -16.54
CA SER A 198 2.63 -12.37 -15.58
C SER A 198 2.40 -11.54 -14.29
N ASN A 199 1.23 -10.87 -14.15
CA ASN A 199 0.93 -10.03 -12.99
C ASN A 199 0.31 -10.83 -11.82
N GLY A 200 0.41 -10.29 -10.61
CA GLY A 200 -0.20 -10.83 -9.39
C GLY A 200 -1.69 -10.47 -9.22
N ASP A 201 -2.42 -10.26 -10.31
CA ASP A 201 -3.74 -9.63 -10.35
C ASP A 201 -4.91 -10.63 -10.43
N CYS A 202 -4.69 -11.91 -10.11
CA CYS A 202 -5.70 -12.99 -10.19
C CYS A 202 -7.08 -12.64 -9.62
N TRP A 203 -7.11 -11.79 -8.58
CA TRP A 203 -8.32 -11.26 -7.96
C TRP A 203 -9.19 -10.44 -8.93
N PHE A 204 -8.57 -9.62 -9.78
CA PHE A 204 -9.21 -8.80 -10.80
C PHE A 204 -9.67 -9.65 -11.99
N ILE A 205 -8.85 -10.59 -12.47
CA ILE A 205 -9.25 -11.52 -13.54
C ILE A 205 -10.43 -12.41 -13.11
N ALA A 206 -10.41 -12.93 -11.87
CA ALA A 206 -11.54 -13.68 -11.32
C ALA A 206 -12.80 -12.82 -11.10
N ALA A 207 -12.63 -11.55 -10.72
CA ALA A 207 -13.75 -10.61 -10.66
C ALA A 207 -14.34 -10.34 -12.04
N THR A 208 -13.51 -10.15 -13.06
CA THR A 208 -13.94 -9.91 -14.44
C THR A 208 -14.68 -11.13 -15.00
N ALA A 209 -14.17 -12.35 -14.80
CA ALA A 209 -14.89 -13.59 -15.16
C ALA A 209 -16.24 -13.75 -14.43
N THR A 210 -16.33 -13.28 -13.17
CA THR A 210 -17.58 -13.20 -12.38
C THR A 210 -18.54 -12.12 -12.92
N VAL A 211 -18.05 -11.10 -13.63
CA VAL A 211 -18.88 -10.08 -14.29
C VAL A 211 -19.33 -10.54 -15.68
N CYS A 212 -18.50 -11.28 -16.43
CA CYS A 212 -18.85 -11.86 -17.73
C CYS A 212 -20.01 -12.87 -17.65
N SER A 213 -20.24 -13.53 -16.50
CA SER A 213 -21.40 -14.39 -16.29
C SER A 213 -22.74 -13.65 -16.23
N HIS A 214 -22.74 -12.31 -16.34
CA HIS A 214 -23.91 -11.47 -16.55
C HIS A 214 -23.64 -10.42 -17.66
N PRO A 215 -23.97 -10.72 -18.93
CA PRO A 215 -23.58 -9.91 -20.09
C PRO A 215 -23.95 -8.41 -20.00
N ASP A 216 -25.09 -8.08 -19.40
CA ASP A 216 -25.53 -6.68 -19.21
C ASP A 216 -24.62 -5.86 -18.27
N LEU A 217 -23.68 -6.47 -17.54
CA LEU A 217 -22.70 -5.76 -16.71
C LEU A 217 -21.38 -5.53 -17.45
N ILE A 218 -20.80 -6.55 -18.08
CA ILE A 218 -19.54 -6.39 -18.82
C ILE A 218 -19.69 -5.43 -20.01
N ASN A 219 -20.84 -5.48 -20.71
CA ASN A 219 -21.24 -4.53 -21.75
C ASN A 219 -21.37 -3.07 -21.27
N LYS A 220 -21.36 -2.81 -19.96
CA LYS A 220 -21.40 -1.46 -19.39
C LYS A 220 -20.02 -0.90 -19.06
N VAL A 221 -18.96 -1.74 -19.06
CA VAL A 221 -17.60 -1.35 -18.65
C VAL A 221 -16.87 -0.61 -19.78
N CYS A 222 -16.88 -1.15 -21.00
CA CYS A 222 -16.45 -0.43 -22.21
C CYS A 222 -17.64 0.33 -22.81
N VAL A 223 -17.56 1.67 -22.88
CA VAL A 223 -18.72 2.54 -23.18
C VAL A 223 -18.67 3.29 -24.51
N GLU A 224 -17.49 3.32 -25.13
CA GLU A 224 -17.21 3.84 -26.48
C GLU A 224 -15.82 3.34 -26.90
N ARG A 225 -15.64 3.03 -28.18
CA ARG A 225 -14.32 2.68 -28.75
C ARG A 225 -14.25 3.05 -30.22
N ASP A 226 -13.04 3.17 -30.74
CA ASP A 226 -12.75 3.36 -32.16
C ASP A 226 -11.43 2.64 -32.45
N GLU A 227 -11.53 1.46 -33.05
CA GLU A 227 -10.40 0.54 -33.28
C GLU A 227 -9.40 1.10 -34.32
N GLU A 228 -9.89 1.87 -35.31
CA GLU A 228 -9.04 2.53 -36.33
C GLU A 228 -8.15 3.61 -35.68
N CYS A 229 -8.72 4.45 -34.83
CA CYS A 229 -7.98 5.46 -34.08
C CYS A 229 -7.18 4.87 -32.90
N GLY A 230 -7.42 3.60 -32.51
CA GLY A 230 -6.77 2.93 -31.39
C GLY A 230 -7.19 3.45 -30.01
N VAL A 231 -8.44 3.90 -29.84
CA VAL A 231 -8.91 4.56 -28.61
C VAL A 231 -10.09 3.84 -27.95
N TYR A 232 -9.97 3.56 -26.65
CA TYR A 232 -10.95 2.76 -25.89
C TYR A 232 -11.36 3.47 -24.61
N GLY A 233 -12.67 3.68 -24.42
CA GLY A 233 -13.26 4.37 -23.28
C GLY A 233 -13.92 3.41 -22.30
N PHE A 234 -13.46 3.45 -21.04
CA PHE A 234 -13.93 2.58 -19.96
C PHE A 234 -14.53 3.37 -18.80
N VAL A 235 -15.36 2.73 -17.99
CA VAL A 235 -15.90 3.27 -16.74
C VAL A 235 -15.71 2.30 -15.58
N PHE A 236 -15.38 2.85 -14.41
CA PHE A 236 -15.15 2.11 -13.17
C PHE A 236 -15.81 2.84 -12.00
N TYR A 237 -16.13 2.12 -10.95
CA TYR A 237 -16.68 2.66 -9.72
C TYR A 237 -15.55 2.83 -8.68
N ARG A 238 -15.42 4.02 -8.09
CA ARG A 238 -14.36 4.33 -7.12
C ARG A 238 -14.90 5.25 -6.03
N ASP A 239 -14.71 4.88 -4.76
CA ASP A 239 -15.11 5.67 -3.58
C ASP A 239 -16.56 6.24 -3.67
N GLY A 240 -17.52 5.45 -4.14
CA GLY A 240 -18.93 5.87 -4.18
C GLY A 240 -19.37 6.70 -5.39
N ILE A 241 -18.52 6.85 -6.41
CA ILE A 241 -18.88 7.49 -7.69
C ILE A 241 -18.36 6.68 -8.86
N TRP A 242 -19.07 6.71 -9.99
CA TRP A 242 -18.53 6.24 -11.25
C TRP A 242 -17.59 7.30 -11.84
N ILE A 243 -16.46 6.83 -12.35
CA ILE A 243 -15.44 7.58 -13.06
C ILE A 243 -15.25 6.96 -14.44
N TRP A 244 -14.61 7.69 -15.35
CA TRP A 244 -14.23 7.21 -16.66
C TRP A 244 -12.73 7.33 -16.87
N THR A 245 -12.22 6.51 -17.78
CA THR A 245 -10.85 6.59 -18.30
C THR A 245 -10.87 6.29 -19.80
N VAL A 246 -9.82 6.70 -20.49
CA VAL A 246 -9.59 6.39 -21.91
C VAL A 246 -8.13 5.95 -22.04
N VAL A 247 -7.87 4.90 -22.83
CA VAL A 247 -6.54 4.35 -23.10
C VAL A 247 -6.30 4.15 -24.60
N ASP A 248 -5.02 4.08 -25.00
CA ASP A 248 -4.60 3.69 -26.34
C ASP A 248 -4.39 2.16 -26.51
N ASP A 249 -4.12 1.73 -27.74
CA ASP A 249 -3.90 0.34 -28.16
C ASP A 249 -2.47 -0.21 -28.05
N ASN A 250 -1.55 0.46 -27.32
CA ASN A 250 -0.26 -0.15 -26.96
C ASN A 250 -0.45 -1.27 -25.92
N LEU A 251 0.27 -2.38 -26.07
CA LEU A 251 0.33 -3.47 -25.10
C LEU A 251 1.77 -3.95 -24.90
N TYR A 252 2.07 -4.42 -23.68
CA TYR A 252 3.36 -5.02 -23.32
C TYR A 252 3.46 -6.47 -23.78
N LEU A 253 4.61 -6.85 -24.36
CA LEU A 253 4.90 -8.20 -24.84
C LEU A 253 5.97 -8.91 -23.99
N ASN A 254 5.92 -10.24 -23.97
CA ASN A 254 6.89 -11.09 -23.28
C ASN A 254 8.31 -10.97 -23.82
N TYR A 255 8.45 -10.84 -25.14
CA TYR A 255 9.75 -10.90 -25.82
C TYR A 255 10.20 -9.55 -26.36
N SER A 256 11.50 -9.30 -26.35
CA SER A 256 12.13 -8.11 -26.95
C SER A 256 12.00 -8.10 -28.47
N ASP A 257 12.22 -6.94 -29.09
CA ASP A 257 12.29 -6.85 -30.54
C ASP A 257 13.47 -7.65 -31.12
N PHE A 258 13.30 -8.14 -32.35
CA PHE A 258 14.23 -9.08 -32.99
C PHE A 258 15.69 -8.60 -32.99
N ASP A 259 15.89 -7.29 -33.12
CA ASP A 259 17.17 -6.59 -33.24
C ASP A 259 17.52 -5.71 -32.02
N ALA A 260 16.76 -5.77 -30.92
CA ALA A 260 16.92 -4.91 -29.73
C ALA A 260 18.35 -4.86 -29.16
N TYR A 261 19.09 -5.98 -29.24
CA TYR A 261 20.47 -6.11 -28.79
C TYR A 261 21.52 -6.03 -29.90
N GLY A 262 21.11 -5.67 -31.12
CA GLY A 262 21.99 -5.09 -32.15
C GLY A 262 23.07 -5.98 -32.76
N ASP A 263 22.71 -7.15 -33.32
CA ASP A 263 23.64 -7.92 -34.20
C ASP A 263 22.94 -8.84 -35.23
N ARG A 264 21.63 -8.69 -35.46
CA ARG A 264 20.83 -9.60 -36.32
C ARG A 264 20.49 -9.02 -37.69
N TYR A 265 21.49 -8.67 -38.50
CA TYR A 265 21.26 -8.25 -39.88
C TYR A 265 20.63 -9.38 -40.72
N ASP A 266 19.40 -9.16 -41.21
CA ASP A 266 18.74 -10.03 -42.19
C ASP A 266 18.24 -9.22 -43.40
N PRO A 267 18.97 -9.23 -44.53
CA PRO A 267 18.55 -8.51 -45.74
C PRO A 267 17.31 -9.12 -46.42
N THR A 268 16.80 -10.25 -45.94
CA THR A 268 15.60 -10.92 -46.48
C THR A 268 14.34 -10.69 -45.65
N GLY A 269 14.46 -10.18 -44.42
CA GLY A 269 13.35 -10.07 -43.45
C GLY A 269 12.73 -11.40 -43.01
N ALA A 270 13.25 -12.55 -43.46
CA ALA A 270 12.65 -13.86 -43.20
C ALA A 270 12.82 -14.32 -41.75
N LYS A 271 13.96 -14.00 -41.12
CA LYS A 271 14.24 -14.27 -39.70
C LYS A 271 13.41 -13.37 -38.80
N GLU A 272 13.31 -12.08 -39.13
CA GLU A 272 12.47 -11.11 -38.44
C GLU A 272 10.99 -11.52 -38.51
N THR A 273 10.47 -11.79 -39.70
CA THR A 273 9.08 -12.26 -39.91
C THR A 273 8.80 -13.54 -39.12
N ARG A 274 9.74 -14.51 -39.12
CA ARG A 274 9.63 -15.74 -38.33
C ARG A 274 9.72 -15.48 -36.83
N TYR A 275 10.54 -14.54 -36.39
CA TYR A 275 10.64 -14.16 -34.98
C TYR A 275 9.34 -13.51 -34.50
N LYS A 276 8.85 -12.50 -35.24
CA LYS A 276 7.58 -11.83 -34.95
C LYS A 276 6.44 -12.84 -34.87
N LYS A 277 6.32 -13.72 -35.88
CA LYS A 277 5.27 -14.75 -35.92
C LYS A 277 5.32 -15.71 -34.72
N ASN A 278 6.50 -16.02 -34.20
CA ASN A 278 6.67 -16.98 -33.12
C ASN A 278 6.56 -16.37 -31.71
N ASN A 279 6.89 -15.08 -31.55
CA ASN A 279 7.15 -14.46 -30.24
C ASN A 279 6.38 -13.15 -30.00
N GLN A 280 5.84 -12.52 -31.03
CA GLN A 280 5.19 -11.20 -30.96
C GLN A 280 3.83 -11.15 -31.68
N THR A 281 3.24 -12.32 -31.97
CA THR A 281 1.96 -12.45 -32.67
C THR A 281 0.96 -13.23 -31.83
N GLY A 282 -0.27 -12.72 -31.73
CA GLY A 282 -1.38 -13.32 -31.02
C GLY A 282 -1.33 -13.18 -29.49
N SER A 283 -2.41 -13.62 -28.84
CA SER A 283 -2.64 -13.47 -27.40
C SER A 283 -1.53 -14.04 -26.49
N GLU A 284 -0.83 -15.10 -26.90
CA GLU A 284 0.29 -15.68 -26.12
C GLU A 284 1.55 -14.77 -26.08
N ALA A 285 1.65 -13.78 -26.98
CA ALA A 285 2.76 -12.83 -26.98
C ALA A 285 2.66 -11.78 -25.85
N LEU A 286 1.47 -11.56 -25.29
CA LEU A 286 1.19 -10.54 -24.28
C LEU A 286 1.83 -10.87 -22.93
N TYR A 287 2.43 -9.86 -22.29
CA TYR A 287 3.06 -10.00 -20.96
C TYR A 287 2.04 -10.08 -19.82
N PHE A 288 0.95 -9.32 -19.96
CA PHE A 288 -0.15 -9.23 -19.00
C PHE A 288 -1.36 -10.05 -19.46
N ALA A 289 -2.57 -9.79 -18.97
CA ALA A 289 -3.74 -10.61 -19.28
C ALA A 289 -4.04 -10.67 -20.78
N SER A 290 -4.53 -11.81 -21.23
CA SER A 290 -4.79 -12.10 -22.64
C SER A 290 -6.08 -12.88 -22.83
N CYS A 291 -6.64 -12.82 -24.04
CA CYS A 291 -7.81 -13.61 -24.39
C CYS A 291 -7.40 -15.02 -24.84
N ALA A 292 -8.29 -16.00 -24.67
CA ALA A 292 -8.07 -17.38 -25.09
C ALA A 292 -8.07 -17.54 -26.63
N ASP A 293 -8.81 -16.71 -27.36
CA ASP A 293 -8.67 -16.59 -28.82
C ASP A 293 -7.41 -15.77 -29.17
N GLU A 294 -6.70 -16.20 -30.20
CA GLU A 294 -5.46 -15.56 -30.66
C GLU A 294 -5.64 -14.11 -31.14
N ASN A 295 -6.85 -13.65 -31.47
CA ASN A 295 -7.14 -12.35 -32.09
C ASN A 295 -8.11 -11.45 -31.29
N GLU A 296 -8.55 -11.89 -30.11
CA GLU A 296 -9.43 -11.09 -29.25
C GLU A 296 -8.63 -10.17 -28.30
N THR A 297 -9.12 -8.94 -28.08
CA THR A 297 -8.31 -7.86 -27.48
C THR A 297 -8.96 -7.10 -26.31
N TRP A 298 -10.21 -7.37 -25.92
CA TRP A 298 -10.87 -6.58 -24.87
C TRP A 298 -10.21 -6.70 -23.49
N LEU A 299 -9.74 -7.89 -23.09
CA LEU A 299 -9.20 -8.12 -21.74
C LEU A 299 -7.88 -7.36 -21.48
N PRO A 300 -6.84 -7.45 -22.32
CA PRO A 300 -5.61 -6.67 -22.12
C PRO A 300 -5.87 -5.15 -22.07
N LEU A 301 -6.81 -4.65 -22.89
CA LEU A 301 -7.20 -3.24 -22.89
C LEU A 301 -7.97 -2.85 -21.62
N LEU A 302 -8.81 -3.75 -21.09
CA LEU A 302 -9.52 -3.57 -19.82
C LEU A 302 -8.56 -3.57 -18.62
N GLU A 303 -7.62 -4.51 -18.55
CA GLU A 303 -6.59 -4.53 -17.50
C GLU A 303 -5.73 -3.27 -17.54
N LYS A 304 -5.29 -2.83 -18.73
CA LYS A 304 -4.58 -1.56 -18.91
C LYS A 304 -5.37 -0.36 -18.39
N ALA A 305 -6.67 -0.29 -18.70
CA ALA A 305 -7.54 0.77 -18.22
C ALA A 305 -7.71 0.74 -16.68
N TYR A 306 -7.75 -0.45 -16.08
CA TYR A 306 -7.80 -0.64 -14.63
C TYR A 306 -6.48 -0.24 -13.97
N ALA A 307 -5.34 -0.70 -14.49
CA ALA A 307 -4.00 -0.28 -14.09
C ALA A 307 -3.84 1.24 -14.14
N LYS A 308 -4.27 1.90 -15.22
CA LYS A 308 -4.27 3.38 -15.33
C LYS A 308 -5.08 4.06 -14.22
N VAL A 309 -6.27 3.54 -13.88
CA VAL A 309 -7.13 4.12 -12.83
C VAL A 309 -6.50 3.97 -11.44
N HIS A 310 -5.71 2.92 -11.21
CA HIS A 310 -4.94 2.71 -9.99
C HIS A 310 -3.50 3.25 -10.04
N GLY A 311 -3.04 3.74 -11.19
CA GLY A 311 -1.79 4.47 -11.40
C GLY A 311 -0.68 3.70 -12.12
N ASP A 312 -0.63 2.36 -12.00
CA ASP A 312 0.35 1.46 -12.62
C ASP A 312 -0.07 -0.03 -12.49
N TYR A 313 0.64 -0.92 -13.19
CA TYR A 313 0.40 -2.37 -13.12
C TYR A 313 0.80 -2.99 -11.76
N ASP A 314 1.83 -2.50 -11.07
CA ASP A 314 2.18 -2.91 -9.70
C ASP A 314 1.03 -2.61 -8.73
N ALA A 315 0.35 -1.46 -8.85
CA ALA A 315 -0.80 -1.10 -8.01
C ALA A 315 -1.96 -2.12 -8.06
N ILE A 316 -2.15 -2.84 -9.18
CA ILE A 316 -3.20 -3.87 -9.30
C ILE A 316 -2.72 -5.28 -8.88
N ALA A 317 -1.43 -5.46 -8.55
CA ALA A 317 -0.91 -6.71 -8.01
C ALA A 317 -1.40 -6.94 -6.56
N GLY A 318 -2.15 -8.05 -6.36
CA GLY A 318 -2.72 -8.48 -5.08
C GLY A 318 -3.98 -7.72 -4.67
N GLY A 319 -5.04 -8.44 -4.28
CA GLY A 319 -6.31 -7.86 -3.83
C GLY A 319 -7.39 -8.90 -3.58
N TYR A 320 -8.64 -8.46 -3.40
CA TYR A 320 -9.78 -9.34 -3.16
C TYR A 320 -10.82 -9.20 -4.28
N SER A 321 -11.25 -10.29 -4.91
CA SER A 321 -12.16 -10.22 -6.06
C SER A 321 -13.42 -9.42 -5.79
N GLY A 322 -13.99 -9.51 -4.58
CA GLY A 322 -15.11 -8.70 -4.16
C GLY A 322 -14.91 -7.18 -4.27
N GLU A 323 -13.67 -6.67 -4.20
CA GLU A 323 -13.34 -5.25 -4.44
C GLU A 323 -13.37 -4.93 -5.93
N ALA A 324 -12.74 -5.75 -6.78
CA ALA A 324 -12.79 -5.57 -8.24
C ALA A 324 -14.21 -5.75 -8.80
N VAL A 325 -15.05 -6.62 -8.23
CA VAL A 325 -16.47 -6.72 -8.63
C VAL A 325 -17.23 -5.44 -8.23
N GLU A 326 -16.96 -4.83 -7.07
CA GLU A 326 -17.53 -3.49 -6.75
C GLU A 326 -17.08 -2.45 -7.78
N ASP A 327 -15.80 -2.45 -8.16
CA ASP A 327 -15.20 -1.44 -9.03
C ASP A 327 -15.65 -1.60 -10.50
N LEU A 328 -16.00 -2.82 -10.94
CA LEU A 328 -16.58 -3.09 -12.27
C LEU A 328 -18.10 -2.91 -12.32
N THR A 329 -18.83 -3.02 -11.20
CA THR A 329 -20.31 -3.11 -11.22
C THR A 329 -21.06 -2.03 -10.44
N GLY A 330 -20.39 -1.27 -9.57
CA GLY A 330 -21.06 -0.39 -8.62
C GLY A 330 -21.79 -1.11 -7.48
N GLY A 331 -21.61 -2.43 -7.37
CA GLY A 331 -22.22 -3.27 -6.35
C GLY A 331 -21.69 -3.01 -4.94
N VAL A 332 -22.12 -3.86 -4.00
CA VAL A 332 -21.63 -3.88 -2.61
C VAL A 332 -21.34 -5.31 -2.20
N THR A 333 -20.11 -5.57 -1.77
CA THR A 333 -19.66 -6.91 -1.37
C THR A 333 -19.78 -7.12 0.13
N THR A 334 -20.39 -8.24 0.52
CA THR A 334 -20.31 -8.81 1.87
C THR A 334 -19.38 -10.02 1.87
N LYS A 335 -18.41 -10.03 2.79
CA LYS A 335 -17.47 -11.15 2.99
C LYS A 335 -18.08 -12.24 3.88
N ILE A 336 -18.15 -13.47 3.37
CA ILE A 336 -18.74 -14.63 4.05
C ILE A 336 -17.64 -15.68 4.30
N LEU A 337 -17.21 -15.81 5.56
CA LEU A 337 -16.26 -16.85 5.97
C LEU A 337 -16.97 -18.20 6.07
N THR A 338 -16.44 -19.22 5.40
CA THR A 338 -17.11 -20.53 5.21
C THR A 338 -17.21 -21.36 6.49
N ASP A 339 -16.30 -21.14 7.45
CA ASP A 339 -16.29 -21.77 8.77
C ASP A 339 -17.36 -21.21 9.73
N ARG A 340 -17.90 -20.01 9.44
CA ARG A 340 -18.79 -19.24 10.33
C ARG A 340 -20.23 -19.15 9.85
N ILE A 341 -20.62 -19.92 8.83
CA ILE A 341 -21.98 -19.91 8.28
C ILE A 341 -22.97 -20.53 9.28
N LEU A 342 -23.91 -19.72 9.79
CA LEU A 342 -24.97 -20.18 10.70
C LEU A 342 -25.99 -21.13 10.03
N SER A 343 -26.40 -20.85 8.79
CA SER A 343 -27.30 -21.72 8.01
C SER A 343 -26.77 -21.89 6.59
N ARG A 344 -26.39 -23.14 6.27
CA ARG A 344 -25.92 -23.53 4.93
C ARG A 344 -27.05 -23.50 3.92
N GLU A 345 -28.29 -23.70 4.34
CA GLU A 345 -29.50 -23.67 3.53
C GLU A 345 -29.86 -22.24 3.13
N ARG A 346 -29.65 -21.26 4.02
CA ARG A 346 -29.79 -19.83 3.67
C ARG A 346 -28.77 -19.43 2.61
N LEU A 347 -27.49 -19.71 2.85
CA LEU A 347 -26.44 -19.40 1.87
C LEU A 347 -26.69 -20.11 0.52
N TRP A 348 -27.16 -21.37 0.53
CA TRP A 348 -27.52 -22.07 -0.70
C TRP A 348 -28.65 -21.37 -1.48
N LYS A 349 -29.67 -20.86 -0.80
CA LYS A 349 -30.74 -20.05 -1.43
C LYS A 349 -30.22 -18.74 -2.02
N GLU A 350 -29.22 -18.12 -1.38
CA GLU A 350 -28.56 -16.90 -1.90
C GLU A 350 -27.66 -17.24 -3.12
N LEU A 351 -26.92 -18.35 -3.08
CA LEU A 351 -26.13 -18.87 -4.21
C LEU A 351 -26.98 -19.22 -5.45
N LEU A 352 -28.20 -19.72 -5.27
CA LEU A 352 -29.15 -19.94 -6.38
C LEU A 352 -29.64 -18.63 -7.06
N GLN A 353 -29.31 -17.46 -6.51
CA GLN A 353 -29.54 -16.14 -7.11
C GLN A 353 -28.26 -15.55 -7.76
N VAL A 354 -27.22 -16.36 -7.97
CA VAL A 354 -26.05 -15.99 -8.78
C VAL A 354 -26.47 -15.50 -10.18
N ASN A 355 -25.77 -14.49 -10.68
CA ASN A 355 -26.04 -13.79 -11.95
C ASN A 355 -27.44 -13.18 -12.04
N LYS A 356 -28.16 -13.00 -10.92
CA LYS A 356 -29.50 -12.36 -10.86
C LYS A 356 -29.52 -11.21 -9.87
N GLN A 357 -29.37 -11.51 -8.57
CA GLN A 357 -29.33 -10.52 -7.50
C GLN A 357 -27.93 -10.35 -6.93
N PHE A 358 -27.14 -11.42 -7.00
CA PHE A 358 -25.79 -11.48 -6.47
C PHE A 358 -24.80 -11.98 -7.51
N LEU A 359 -23.57 -11.49 -7.41
CA LEU A 359 -22.39 -12.11 -7.98
C LEU A 359 -21.59 -12.77 -6.85
N PHE A 360 -20.82 -13.81 -7.18
CA PHE A 360 -20.05 -14.57 -6.20
C PHE A 360 -18.63 -14.83 -6.69
N SER A 361 -17.66 -14.63 -5.79
CA SER A 361 -16.27 -15.03 -5.96
C SER A 361 -15.83 -15.84 -4.74
N ALA A 362 -14.82 -16.69 -4.91
CA ALA A 362 -14.33 -17.56 -3.86
C ALA A 362 -12.80 -17.41 -3.72
N SER A 363 -12.30 -17.38 -2.49
CA SER A 363 -10.86 -17.31 -2.21
C SER A 363 -10.36 -18.59 -1.56
N SER A 364 -9.33 -19.17 -2.16
CA SER A 364 -8.62 -20.32 -1.61
C SER A 364 -7.83 -19.94 -0.34
N PRO A 365 -7.56 -20.89 0.56
CA PRO A 365 -6.73 -20.65 1.73
C PRO A 365 -5.33 -20.16 1.38
N GLY A 366 -4.75 -19.40 2.31
CA GLY A 366 -3.33 -19.01 2.25
C GLY A 366 -2.39 -20.23 2.23
N SER A 367 -1.18 -20.01 1.70
CA SER A 367 -0.13 -21.02 1.60
C SER A 367 0.62 -21.27 2.93
N TYR A 368 -0.11 -21.66 3.98
CA TYR A 368 0.47 -22.19 5.22
C TYR A 368 0.20 -23.70 5.32
N GLY A 369 1.25 -24.48 5.55
CA GLY A 369 1.21 -25.93 5.75
C GLY A 369 1.28 -26.77 4.46
N ASP A 370 2.14 -27.79 4.48
CA ASP A 370 2.27 -28.81 3.44
C ASP A 370 1.11 -29.82 3.50
N ASP A 371 -0.04 -29.40 2.98
CA ASP A 371 -1.22 -30.26 2.79
C ASP A 371 -1.68 -30.14 1.33
N SER A 372 -0.77 -30.48 0.43
CA SER A 372 -0.97 -30.48 -1.03
C SER A 372 -2.05 -31.49 -1.44
N ASP A 373 -2.06 -32.68 -0.83
CA ASP A 373 -3.07 -33.72 -1.07
C ASP A 373 -4.50 -33.30 -0.67
N ALA A 374 -4.70 -32.55 0.43
CA ALA A 374 -6.04 -32.07 0.78
C ALA A 374 -6.60 -31.07 -0.24
N ARG A 375 -5.76 -30.36 -0.99
CA ARG A 375 -6.17 -29.24 -1.85
C ARG A 375 -6.66 -29.68 -3.23
N ARG A 376 -6.40 -30.94 -3.63
CA ARG A 376 -6.95 -31.59 -4.85
C ARG A 376 -6.89 -30.68 -6.08
N GLY A 377 -5.68 -30.23 -6.41
CA GLY A 377 -5.39 -29.40 -7.57
C GLY A 377 -5.72 -27.90 -7.43
N LEU A 378 -6.43 -27.44 -6.38
CA LEU A 378 -6.68 -26.01 -6.21
C LEU A 378 -5.40 -25.22 -5.88
N ALA A 379 -5.08 -24.22 -6.71
CA ALA A 379 -4.12 -23.16 -6.43
C ALA A 379 -4.50 -22.33 -5.19
N LEU A 380 -3.51 -21.71 -4.56
CA LEU A 380 -3.55 -21.17 -3.18
C LEU A 380 -3.20 -19.70 -3.08
N SER A 381 -3.70 -19.03 -2.03
CA SER A 381 -3.68 -17.57 -1.91
C SER A 381 -4.27 -16.90 -3.17
N HIS A 382 -5.23 -17.58 -3.79
CA HIS A 382 -5.68 -17.38 -5.17
C HIS A 382 -7.20 -17.22 -5.23
N ALA A 383 -7.66 -16.38 -6.15
CA ALA A 383 -9.06 -16.07 -6.37
C ALA A 383 -9.70 -16.94 -7.45
N TYR A 384 -10.99 -17.21 -7.31
CA TYR A 384 -11.80 -18.00 -8.23
C TYR A 384 -13.18 -17.37 -8.41
N SER A 385 -13.79 -17.61 -9.57
CA SER A 385 -15.11 -17.09 -9.94
C SER A 385 -16.18 -18.14 -9.68
N VAL A 386 -17.36 -17.77 -9.17
CA VAL A 386 -18.50 -18.69 -9.08
C VAL A 386 -19.45 -18.37 -10.24
N ILE A 387 -19.37 -19.17 -11.31
CA ILE A 387 -20.01 -18.87 -12.59
C ILE A 387 -21.47 -19.33 -12.63
N LYS A 388 -21.78 -20.50 -12.06
CA LYS A 388 -23.13 -21.11 -12.10
C LYS A 388 -23.37 -21.97 -10.86
N VAL A 389 -24.61 -21.99 -10.37
CA VAL A 389 -25.06 -22.82 -9.24
C VAL A 389 -26.33 -23.55 -9.65
N VAL A 390 -26.42 -24.86 -9.37
CA VAL A 390 -27.60 -25.68 -9.70
C VAL A 390 -27.95 -26.64 -8.56
N GLU A 391 -29.26 -26.88 -8.39
CA GLU A 391 -29.79 -28.00 -7.58
C GLU A 391 -30.55 -28.93 -8.52
N GLU A 392 -30.01 -30.13 -8.76
CA GLU A 392 -30.49 -31.04 -9.80
C GLU A 392 -30.61 -32.47 -9.28
N GLU A 393 -31.61 -33.21 -9.77
CA GLU A 393 -31.81 -34.62 -9.44
C GLU A 393 -31.04 -35.53 -10.44
N ASP A 394 -30.53 -36.67 -9.96
CA ASP A 394 -30.00 -37.75 -10.81
C ASP A 394 -31.10 -38.69 -11.30
N GLU A 395 -30.72 -39.72 -12.07
CA GLU A 395 -31.61 -40.76 -12.59
C GLU A 395 -32.29 -41.61 -11.48
N GLU A 396 -31.77 -41.56 -10.25
CA GLU A 396 -32.35 -42.22 -9.06
C GLU A 396 -33.26 -41.29 -8.24
N GLY A 397 -33.41 -40.02 -8.65
CA GLY A 397 -34.21 -39.00 -7.95
C GLY A 397 -33.52 -38.38 -6.74
N LYS A 398 -32.20 -38.59 -6.58
CA LYS A 398 -31.41 -37.96 -5.51
C LYS A 398 -30.93 -36.58 -5.95
N LYS A 399 -31.12 -35.59 -5.08
CA LYS A 399 -30.71 -34.21 -5.29
C LYS A 399 -29.21 -34.00 -5.07
N HIS A 400 -28.57 -33.34 -6.02
CA HIS A 400 -27.19 -32.87 -5.97
C HIS A 400 -27.13 -31.35 -6.01
N LYS A 401 -26.21 -30.78 -5.22
CA LYS A 401 -25.97 -29.34 -5.12
C LYS A 401 -24.60 -29.04 -5.70
N LEU A 402 -24.58 -28.52 -6.92
CA LEU A 402 -23.38 -28.38 -7.73
C LEU A 402 -23.09 -26.90 -8.04
N VAL A 403 -21.81 -26.56 -8.06
CA VAL A 403 -21.29 -25.22 -8.31
C VAL A 403 -20.22 -25.31 -9.39
N LEU A 404 -20.35 -24.50 -10.43
CA LEU A 404 -19.34 -24.29 -11.46
C LEU A 404 -18.44 -23.15 -11.04
N ILE A 405 -17.14 -23.42 -10.94
CA ILE A 405 -16.12 -22.49 -10.51
C ILE A 405 -15.12 -22.29 -11.66
N ARG A 406 -14.56 -21.08 -11.78
CA ARG A 406 -13.45 -20.79 -12.71
C ARG A 406 -12.18 -20.34 -11.99
N ASN A 407 -11.04 -20.90 -12.39
CA ASN A 407 -9.70 -20.37 -12.12
C ASN A 407 -9.33 -19.27 -13.15
N PRO A 408 -8.90 -18.07 -12.75
CA PRO A 408 -8.46 -17.00 -13.66
C PRO A 408 -7.22 -17.34 -14.52
N TRP A 409 -6.43 -18.37 -14.21
CA TRP A 409 -5.32 -18.78 -15.08
C TRP A 409 -5.77 -19.33 -16.44
N GLY A 410 -7.04 -19.77 -16.57
CA GLY A 410 -7.57 -20.37 -17.80
C GLY A 410 -6.94 -21.71 -18.21
N LYS A 411 -6.03 -22.26 -17.40
CA LYS A 411 -5.35 -23.55 -17.59
C LYS A 411 -4.72 -24.07 -16.30
N ARG A 412 -4.34 -25.35 -16.29
CA ARG A 412 -3.50 -25.98 -15.26
C ARG A 412 -2.05 -25.52 -15.39
N ALA A 413 -1.46 -25.26 -14.22
CA ALA A 413 -0.03 -25.19 -14.02
C ALA A 413 0.57 -26.58 -13.75
N ASN A 414 1.88 -26.61 -13.50
CA ASN A 414 2.64 -27.83 -13.19
C ASN A 414 1.95 -28.72 -12.13
N ALA A 415 2.04 -30.03 -12.30
CA ALA A 415 1.43 -31.05 -11.44
C ALA A 415 -0.11 -31.00 -11.31
N ALA A 416 -0.81 -30.54 -12.37
CA ALA A 416 -2.27 -30.42 -12.43
C ALA A 416 -2.87 -29.47 -11.37
N MET A 417 -2.08 -28.49 -10.92
CA MET A 417 -2.55 -27.40 -10.07
C MET A 417 -3.28 -26.35 -10.92
N GLY A 418 -4.34 -25.75 -10.40
CA GLY A 418 -5.18 -24.77 -11.09
C GLY A 418 -6.61 -25.26 -11.35
N GLU A 419 -6.84 -26.57 -11.37
CA GLU A 419 -8.18 -27.15 -11.51
C GLU A 419 -8.46 -28.18 -10.42
N TRP A 420 -9.73 -28.34 -10.09
CA TRP A 420 -10.18 -29.33 -9.11
C TRP A 420 -9.95 -30.75 -9.62
N THR A 421 -9.42 -31.64 -8.78
CA THR A 421 -9.21 -33.07 -9.10
C THR A 421 -10.10 -34.01 -8.26
N GLY A 422 -11.08 -33.47 -7.55
CA GLY A 422 -12.03 -34.25 -6.73
C GLY A 422 -13.32 -34.68 -7.45
N PRO A 423 -14.38 -35.02 -6.71
CA PRO A 423 -15.68 -35.32 -7.31
C PRO A 423 -16.23 -34.15 -8.15
N TRP A 424 -16.74 -34.46 -9.34
CA TRP A 424 -17.22 -33.53 -10.37
C TRP A 424 -16.14 -32.74 -11.13
N SER A 425 -14.85 -33.04 -10.91
CA SER A 425 -13.81 -32.62 -11.86
C SER A 425 -13.97 -33.28 -13.23
N ASP A 426 -13.37 -32.70 -14.26
CA ASP A 426 -13.36 -33.22 -15.64
C ASP A 426 -12.87 -34.68 -15.74
N GLY A 427 -11.91 -35.08 -14.89
CA GLY A 427 -11.42 -36.46 -14.82
C GLY A 427 -12.29 -37.42 -14.00
N SER A 428 -13.44 -36.98 -13.48
CA SER A 428 -14.16 -37.68 -12.42
C SER A 428 -15.22 -38.68 -12.92
N SER A 429 -15.34 -39.80 -12.22
CA SER A 429 -16.28 -40.89 -12.55
C SER A 429 -17.76 -40.59 -12.26
N GLN A 430 -18.11 -39.40 -11.76
CA GLN A 430 -19.54 -39.00 -11.64
C GLN A 430 -20.13 -38.53 -12.98
N TRP A 431 -19.31 -38.23 -13.98
CA TRP A 431 -19.79 -37.83 -15.31
C TRP A 431 -20.37 -39.02 -16.08
N THR A 432 -21.68 -39.23 -15.94
CA THR A 432 -22.48 -40.08 -16.81
C THR A 432 -22.97 -39.29 -18.02
N SER A 433 -23.40 -39.97 -19.09
CA SER A 433 -23.99 -39.33 -20.27
C SER A 433 -25.15 -38.40 -19.91
N TYR A 434 -25.98 -38.81 -18.94
CA TYR A 434 -27.05 -37.99 -18.37
C TYR A 434 -26.54 -36.64 -17.86
N TRP A 435 -25.48 -36.65 -17.02
CA TRP A 435 -24.95 -35.42 -16.44
C TRP A 435 -24.22 -34.53 -17.43
N ILE A 436 -23.53 -35.11 -18.42
CA ILE A 436 -22.86 -34.38 -19.50
C ILE A 436 -23.89 -33.59 -20.31
N GLU A 437 -24.97 -34.24 -20.77
CA GLU A 437 -26.06 -33.59 -21.51
C GLU A 437 -26.81 -32.57 -20.65
N LYS A 438 -27.15 -32.93 -19.40
CA LYS A 438 -27.97 -32.11 -18.51
C LYS A 438 -27.29 -30.83 -18.05
N LEU A 439 -25.99 -30.86 -17.78
CA LEU A 439 -25.23 -29.67 -17.37
C LEU A 439 -24.55 -28.97 -18.56
N ASN A 440 -24.59 -29.57 -19.75
CA ASN A 440 -23.86 -29.15 -20.95
C ASN A 440 -22.36 -28.99 -20.66
N HIS A 441 -21.77 -29.97 -19.96
CA HIS A 441 -20.37 -29.95 -19.56
C HIS A 441 -19.49 -30.32 -20.77
N LYS A 442 -18.46 -29.51 -21.00
CA LYS A 442 -17.36 -29.80 -21.92
C LYS A 442 -16.14 -30.16 -21.09
N PHE A 443 -15.41 -31.20 -21.49
CA PHE A 443 -14.14 -31.54 -20.88
C PHE A 443 -13.03 -30.66 -21.45
N GLY A 444 -12.18 -30.09 -20.60
CA GLY A 444 -11.13 -29.17 -21.02
C GLY A 444 -9.96 -29.04 -20.04
N ASP A 445 -9.09 -28.10 -20.39
CA ASP A 445 -8.13 -27.45 -19.51
C ASP A 445 -8.31 -25.94 -19.76
N ASP A 446 -9.46 -25.43 -19.33
CA ASP A 446 -9.98 -24.08 -19.59
C ASP A 446 -10.22 -23.28 -18.29
N GLY A 447 -9.81 -23.86 -17.15
CA GLY A 447 -9.99 -23.34 -15.81
C GLY A 447 -11.39 -23.53 -15.22
N LEU A 448 -12.37 -24.08 -15.95
CA LEU A 448 -13.74 -24.31 -15.48
C LEU A 448 -13.90 -25.73 -14.92
N PHE A 449 -14.42 -25.84 -13.70
CA PHE A 449 -14.71 -27.14 -13.10
C PHE A 449 -15.96 -27.12 -12.22
N TRP A 450 -16.66 -28.24 -12.16
CA TRP A 450 -17.76 -28.43 -11.22
C TRP A 450 -17.26 -28.99 -9.88
N MET A 451 -17.92 -28.62 -8.79
CA MET A 451 -17.75 -29.27 -7.49
C MET A 451 -19.05 -29.28 -6.68
N SER A 452 -19.06 -30.11 -5.62
CA SER A 452 -20.18 -30.13 -4.68
C SER A 452 -20.19 -28.89 -3.78
N TYR A 453 -21.38 -28.49 -3.33
CA TYR A 453 -21.52 -27.41 -2.34
C TYR A 453 -20.79 -27.72 -1.02
N GLU A 454 -20.68 -29.00 -0.65
CA GLU A 454 -19.94 -29.42 0.55
C GLU A 454 -18.42 -29.26 0.38
N ASP A 455 -17.89 -29.55 -0.81
CA ASP A 455 -16.49 -29.29 -1.14
C ASP A 455 -16.21 -27.78 -1.20
N LEU A 456 -17.11 -26.96 -1.77
CA LEU A 456 -16.95 -25.50 -1.77
C LEU A 456 -16.70 -24.97 -0.36
N LEU A 457 -17.58 -25.31 0.60
CA LEU A 457 -17.47 -24.86 1.98
C LEU A 457 -16.25 -25.45 2.72
N LYS A 458 -15.73 -26.59 2.27
CA LYS A 458 -14.57 -27.26 2.87
C LYS A 458 -13.22 -26.76 2.32
N ARG A 459 -13.19 -26.26 1.08
CA ARG A 459 -11.95 -25.93 0.35
C ARG A 459 -11.68 -24.45 0.22
N PHE A 460 -12.71 -23.60 0.16
CA PHE A 460 -12.56 -22.15 0.13
C PHE A 460 -12.75 -21.58 1.54
N GLN A 461 -11.98 -20.54 1.89
CA GLN A 461 -12.08 -19.88 3.21
C GLN A 461 -13.04 -18.68 3.20
N LEU A 462 -13.11 -17.97 2.07
CA LEU A 462 -13.95 -16.80 1.87
C LEU A 462 -14.80 -16.98 0.62
N LEU A 463 -16.06 -16.57 0.74
CA LEU A 463 -16.92 -16.22 -0.39
C LEU A 463 -17.20 -14.72 -0.33
N ASP A 464 -16.91 -14.00 -1.41
CA ASP A 464 -17.37 -12.63 -1.63
C ASP A 464 -18.77 -12.71 -2.26
N ARG A 465 -19.78 -12.11 -1.61
CA ARG A 465 -21.15 -11.97 -2.15
C ARG A 465 -21.40 -10.51 -2.51
N THR A 466 -21.41 -10.17 -3.79
CA THR A 466 -21.67 -8.80 -4.26
C THR A 466 -23.14 -8.63 -4.63
N ARG A 467 -23.86 -7.75 -3.92
CA ARG A 467 -25.21 -7.31 -4.30
C ARG A 467 -25.11 -6.29 -5.43
N LEU A 468 -25.94 -6.48 -6.45
CA LEU A 468 -26.13 -5.55 -7.56
C LEU A 468 -27.25 -4.54 -7.25
N PHE A 469 -27.14 -3.34 -7.84
CA PHE A 469 -28.14 -2.28 -7.73
C PHE A 469 -28.66 -1.86 -9.11
N ASP A 470 -29.95 -1.60 -9.18
CA ASP A 470 -30.67 -1.17 -10.39
C ASP A 470 -31.27 0.25 -10.19
N GLN A 471 -32.10 0.69 -11.14
CA GLN A 471 -32.73 2.01 -11.13
C GLN A 471 -33.81 2.17 -10.04
N GLU A 472 -34.25 1.11 -9.36
CA GLU A 472 -35.17 1.19 -8.20
C GLU A 472 -34.45 1.64 -6.92
N TRP A 473 -33.12 1.61 -6.90
CA TRP A 473 -32.31 1.96 -5.73
C TRP A 473 -31.88 3.42 -5.73
N THR A 474 -31.94 4.00 -4.54
CA THR A 474 -31.46 5.34 -4.24
C THR A 474 -30.24 5.22 -3.33
N VAL A 475 -29.15 5.89 -3.70
CA VAL A 475 -27.91 5.95 -2.92
C VAL A 475 -27.74 7.35 -2.33
N VAL A 476 -27.36 7.40 -1.06
CA VAL A 476 -26.93 8.62 -0.36
C VAL A 476 -25.57 8.37 0.27
N GLN A 477 -24.69 9.37 0.26
CA GLN A 477 -23.37 9.25 0.88
C GLN A 477 -22.89 10.52 1.56
N HIS A 478 -22.08 10.37 2.61
CA HIS A 478 -21.44 11.48 3.30
C HIS A 478 -20.04 11.09 3.76
N TRP A 479 -19.04 11.90 3.42
CA TRP A 479 -17.64 11.71 3.81
C TRP A 479 -17.21 12.64 4.96
N THR A 480 -16.24 12.21 5.77
CA THR A 480 -15.59 13.02 6.82
C THR A 480 -14.24 12.44 7.24
N SER A 481 -13.29 13.29 7.62
CA SER A 481 -12.15 12.86 8.44
C SER A 481 -12.52 12.67 9.91
N VAL A 482 -11.89 11.71 10.58
CA VAL A 482 -11.93 11.51 12.05
C VAL A 482 -10.53 11.22 12.59
N SER A 483 -10.27 11.61 13.83
CA SER A 483 -9.10 11.15 14.58
C SER A 483 -9.40 9.79 15.20
N VAL A 484 -8.48 8.83 15.08
CA VAL A 484 -8.59 7.52 15.72
C VAL A 484 -7.71 7.51 16.96
N ALA A 485 -8.31 7.29 18.13
CA ALA A 485 -7.58 7.23 19.39
C ALA A 485 -6.69 5.97 19.46
N TRP A 486 -5.65 5.99 20.30
CA TRP A 486 -4.83 4.79 20.57
C TRP A 486 -5.67 3.69 21.25
N VAL A 487 -6.58 4.09 22.15
CA VAL A 487 -7.52 3.20 22.81
C VAL A 487 -8.78 3.09 21.96
N THR A 488 -9.13 1.86 21.58
CA THR A 488 -10.23 1.57 20.64
C THR A 488 -11.61 1.66 21.29
N GLY A 489 -12.57 2.25 20.59
CA GLY A 489 -13.96 2.39 21.05
C GLY A 489 -14.87 2.93 19.94
N TYR A 490 -16.15 3.13 20.23
CA TYR A 490 -17.07 3.77 19.28
C TYR A 490 -16.81 5.28 19.22
N LEU A 491 -16.86 5.83 18.01
CA LEU A 491 -16.63 7.26 17.78
C LEU A 491 -17.84 8.09 18.25
N ASN A 492 -17.55 9.23 18.87
CA ASN A 492 -18.57 10.25 19.19
C ASN A 492 -19.15 10.93 17.94
N THR A 493 -18.49 10.77 16.78
CA THR A 493 -19.03 11.18 15.48
C THR A 493 -19.91 10.05 14.93
N LYS A 494 -21.21 10.33 14.80
CA LYS A 494 -22.21 9.37 14.33
C LYS A 494 -22.94 9.88 13.09
N PHE A 495 -23.43 8.96 12.26
CA PHE A 495 -24.27 9.28 11.12
C PHE A 495 -25.73 8.98 11.47
N GLN A 496 -26.60 9.97 11.32
CA GLN A 496 -28.04 9.84 11.49
C GLN A 496 -28.66 9.60 10.10
N VAL A 497 -29.40 8.50 9.93
CA VAL A 497 -29.98 8.09 8.66
C VAL A 497 -31.50 8.05 8.81
N THR A 498 -32.23 8.78 7.97
CA THR A 498 -33.70 8.82 8.01
C THR A 498 -34.27 8.05 6.81
N ILE A 499 -35.17 7.11 7.12
CA ILE A 499 -35.91 6.27 6.18
C ILE A 499 -37.39 6.67 6.25
N LYS A 500 -37.96 7.12 5.13
CA LYS A 500 -39.38 7.48 4.97
C LYS A 500 -40.24 6.37 4.38
N LYS A 501 -39.61 5.35 3.78
CA LYS A 501 -40.29 4.20 3.18
C LYS A 501 -39.62 2.90 3.63
N ALA A 502 -40.38 2.04 4.28
CA ALA A 502 -39.90 0.74 4.76
C ALA A 502 -39.42 -0.15 3.60
N GLY A 503 -38.39 -0.96 3.86
CA GLY A 503 -37.82 -1.90 2.89
C GLY A 503 -36.34 -2.22 3.09
N PRO A 504 -35.75 -3.01 2.17
CA PRO A 504 -34.36 -3.42 2.26
C PRO A 504 -33.43 -2.21 2.09
N THR A 505 -32.49 -2.08 3.01
CA THR A 505 -31.52 -0.99 3.08
C THR A 505 -30.12 -1.58 3.33
N VAL A 506 -29.14 -1.10 2.58
CA VAL A 506 -27.74 -1.55 2.63
C VAL A 506 -26.87 -0.41 3.13
N PHE A 507 -26.17 -0.63 4.23
CA PHE A 507 -25.22 0.31 4.83
C PHE A 507 -23.80 -0.10 4.49
N VAL A 508 -22.96 0.83 4.06
CA VAL A 508 -21.55 0.60 3.74
C VAL A 508 -20.70 1.69 4.36
N LEU A 509 -19.91 1.32 5.36
CA LEU A 509 -18.85 2.17 5.87
C LEU A 509 -17.57 1.84 5.11
N CYS A 510 -16.96 2.83 4.46
CA CYS A 510 -15.73 2.66 3.69
C CYS A 510 -14.69 3.72 4.07
N GLN A 511 -13.41 3.36 3.91
CA GLN A 511 -12.33 4.32 3.82
C GLN A 511 -12.03 4.64 2.35
N LEU A 512 -11.04 5.48 2.09
CA LEU A 512 -10.55 5.72 0.73
C LEU A 512 -9.89 4.44 0.20
N ASP A 513 -10.15 4.09 -1.06
CA ASP A 513 -9.35 3.09 -1.79
C ASP A 513 -7.90 3.60 -1.88
N ASP A 514 -6.94 2.90 -1.25
CA ASP A 514 -5.54 3.32 -1.19
C ASP A 514 -4.75 2.95 -2.44
N ARG A 515 -5.25 1.96 -3.18
CA ARG A 515 -4.65 1.40 -4.39
C ARG A 515 -4.30 2.47 -5.43
N TYR A 516 -5.15 3.48 -5.62
CA TYR A 516 -4.91 4.55 -6.61
C TYR A 516 -3.94 5.65 -6.16
N PHE A 517 -3.47 5.62 -4.91
CA PHE A 517 -2.39 6.48 -4.41
C PHE A 517 -1.27 5.69 -3.72
N ARG A 518 -1.00 4.46 -4.20
CA ARG A 518 -0.06 3.51 -3.59
C ARG A 518 1.32 4.12 -3.35
N GLY A 519 1.85 3.96 -2.15
CA GLY A 519 3.07 4.59 -1.64
C GLY A 519 2.87 5.91 -0.90
N LEU A 520 1.65 6.47 -0.82
CA LEU A 520 1.31 7.68 -0.05
C LEU A 520 0.28 7.44 1.06
N GLU A 521 -0.13 6.20 1.30
CA GLU A 521 -1.09 5.76 2.31
C GLU A 521 -0.68 6.25 3.72
N GLY A 522 0.60 6.07 4.02
CA GLY A 522 1.25 6.40 5.29
C GLY A 522 1.45 5.17 6.18
N LYS A 523 1.69 5.42 7.48
CA LYS A 523 2.05 4.38 8.46
C LYS A 523 0.86 3.70 9.16
N TYR A 524 -0.38 4.04 8.82
CA TYR A 524 -1.56 3.62 9.58
C TYR A 524 -2.50 2.75 8.74
N ASN A 525 -2.73 1.54 9.21
CA ASN A 525 -3.78 0.67 8.70
C ASN A 525 -5.01 0.81 9.60
N PHE A 526 -6.20 0.86 8.99
CA PHE A 526 -7.46 1.01 9.70
C PHE A 526 -8.37 -0.19 9.43
N ASP A 527 -8.95 -0.76 10.48
CA ASP A 527 -9.99 -1.78 10.41
C ASP A 527 -11.34 -1.17 10.80
N LEU A 528 -12.35 -1.41 9.96
CA LEU A 528 -13.63 -0.72 10.00
C LEU A 528 -14.73 -1.60 10.61
N HIS A 529 -15.45 -1.04 11.58
CA HIS A 529 -16.59 -1.67 12.23
C HIS A 529 -17.71 -0.62 12.40
N PHE A 530 -18.96 -1.06 12.51
CA PHE A 530 -20.03 -0.17 12.97
C PHE A 530 -21.17 -0.91 13.67
N ILE A 531 -21.88 -0.17 14.52
CA ILE A 531 -23.21 -0.55 15.01
C ILE A 531 -24.27 0.27 14.26
N LEU A 532 -25.35 -0.41 13.87
CA LEU A 532 -26.61 0.18 13.44
C LEU A 532 -27.63 0.01 14.58
N GLN A 533 -28.20 1.11 15.06
CA GLN A 533 -29.18 1.14 16.14
C GLN A 533 -30.36 2.08 15.85
N ASN A 534 -31.44 1.95 16.60
CA ASN A 534 -32.53 2.93 16.60
C ASN A 534 -32.07 4.26 17.21
N GLU A 535 -32.70 5.38 16.83
CA GLU A 535 -32.47 6.67 17.48
C GLU A 535 -32.71 6.60 19.00
N ASN A 536 -31.72 7.02 19.80
CA ASN A 536 -31.71 6.93 21.27
C ASN A 536 -31.86 5.50 21.85
N ALA A 537 -31.35 4.47 21.16
CA ALA A 537 -31.24 3.12 21.72
C ALA A 537 -30.47 3.10 23.06
N LYS A 538 -30.76 2.11 23.91
CA LYS A 538 -30.03 1.89 25.16
C LYS A 538 -28.63 1.35 24.88
N ALA A 539 -27.68 1.57 25.79
CA ALA A 539 -26.35 0.97 25.68
C ALA A 539 -26.45 -0.56 25.49
N GLY A 540 -25.76 -1.08 24.48
CA GLY A 540 -25.79 -2.49 24.07
C GLY A 540 -26.96 -2.90 23.15
N ASP A 541 -28.03 -2.11 23.04
CA ASP A 541 -29.18 -2.41 22.18
C ASP A 541 -28.92 -1.99 20.73
N HIS A 542 -28.82 -2.95 19.81
CA HIS A 542 -28.45 -2.72 18.42
C HIS A 542 -29.16 -3.67 17.46
N ILE A 543 -29.42 -3.18 16.23
CA ILE A 543 -30.05 -3.95 15.16
C ILE A 543 -28.99 -4.81 14.45
N ILE A 544 -27.85 -4.21 14.12
CA ILE A 544 -26.70 -4.91 13.50
C ILE A 544 -25.40 -4.41 14.13
N ARG A 545 -24.48 -5.35 14.34
CA ARG A 545 -23.06 -5.08 14.60
C ARG A 545 -22.24 -5.61 13.43
N ALA A 546 -21.82 -4.72 12.55
CA ALA A 546 -20.97 -5.05 11.43
C ALA A 546 -19.52 -5.18 11.93
N ARG A 547 -18.91 -6.36 11.73
CA ARG A 547 -17.47 -6.56 11.90
C ARG A 547 -16.87 -7.17 10.63
N GLY A 548 -15.69 -6.71 10.24
CA GLY A 548 -15.01 -7.21 9.05
C GLY A 548 -14.61 -8.68 9.18
N ALA A 549 -14.28 -9.30 8.05
CA ALA A 549 -13.43 -10.48 8.07
C ALA A 549 -12.04 -10.10 8.61
N TRP A 550 -11.20 -11.08 8.94
CA TRP A 550 -9.84 -10.84 9.45
C TRP A 550 -8.86 -10.21 8.43
N PHE A 551 -9.35 -9.83 7.24
CA PHE A 551 -8.57 -9.36 6.11
C PHE A 551 -9.48 -8.65 5.08
N GLY A 552 -8.92 -7.65 4.39
CA GLY A 552 -9.66 -6.74 3.51
C GLY A 552 -10.42 -5.67 4.31
N ASN A 553 -9.94 -4.42 4.25
CA ASN A 553 -10.37 -3.33 5.12
C ASN A 553 -10.95 -2.11 4.39
N ARG A 554 -10.99 -2.10 3.05
CA ARG A 554 -11.49 -0.98 2.23
C ARG A 554 -12.92 -0.55 2.61
N SER A 555 -13.79 -1.53 2.83
CA SER A 555 -15.18 -1.31 3.23
C SER A 555 -15.77 -2.45 4.04
N ILE A 556 -16.79 -2.11 4.82
CA ILE A 556 -17.64 -3.05 5.54
C ILE A 556 -19.11 -2.74 5.27
N SER A 557 -19.89 -3.78 4.96
CA SER A 557 -21.31 -3.68 4.60
C SER A 557 -22.23 -4.40 5.59
N ALA A 558 -23.47 -3.93 5.70
CA ALA A 558 -24.58 -4.66 6.33
C ALA A 558 -25.89 -4.43 5.58
N GLU A 559 -26.75 -5.45 5.56
CA GLU A 559 -28.09 -5.39 4.95
C GLU A 559 -29.15 -5.58 6.04
N ALA A 560 -30.16 -4.71 6.07
CA ALA A 560 -31.32 -4.79 6.97
C ALA A 560 -32.60 -4.40 6.23
N ASP A 561 -33.70 -5.11 6.50
CA ASP A 561 -35.04 -4.58 6.22
C ASP A 561 -35.41 -3.61 7.34
N LEU A 562 -35.58 -2.33 7.00
CA LEU A 562 -35.87 -1.27 7.97
C LEU A 562 -37.29 -0.74 7.80
N GLU A 563 -37.86 -0.33 8.92
CA GLU A 563 -39.15 0.36 8.98
C GLU A 563 -38.97 1.88 8.79
N ILE A 564 -40.09 2.60 8.72
CA ILE A 564 -40.06 4.07 8.67
C ILE A 564 -39.53 4.60 10.01
N GLY A 565 -38.46 5.38 9.98
CA GLY A 565 -37.81 5.87 11.19
C GLY A 565 -36.46 6.54 10.97
N THR A 566 -35.81 6.85 12.09
CA THR A 566 -34.46 7.40 12.13
C THR A 566 -33.54 6.42 12.85
N TYR A 567 -32.40 6.15 12.24
CA TYR A 567 -31.40 5.20 12.69
C TYR A 567 -30.06 5.88 12.89
N GLU A 568 -29.24 5.33 13.77
CA GLU A 568 -27.89 5.82 14.03
C GLU A 568 -26.85 4.76 13.64
N VAL A 569 -25.86 5.19 12.87
CA VAL A 569 -24.67 4.41 12.56
C VAL A 569 -23.51 4.95 13.40
N LEU A 570 -23.00 4.11 14.28
CA LEU A 570 -21.88 4.36 15.19
C LEU A 570 -20.63 3.64 14.66
N PRO A 571 -19.66 4.34 14.04
CA PRO A 571 -18.41 3.71 13.63
C PRO A 571 -17.55 3.34 14.85
N LYS A 572 -16.89 2.19 14.79
CA LYS A 572 -15.69 1.86 15.59
C LYS A 572 -14.56 1.65 14.58
N ILE A 573 -13.42 2.29 14.83
CA ILE A 573 -12.23 2.15 13.99
C ILE A 573 -11.10 1.68 14.89
N GLU A 574 -10.47 0.59 14.47
CA GLU A 574 -9.25 0.10 15.07
C GLU A 574 -8.11 0.52 14.15
N ALA A 575 -7.03 1.06 14.72
CA ALA A 575 -5.89 1.52 13.94
C ALA A 575 -4.64 0.83 14.44
N SER A 576 -3.83 0.32 13.51
CA SER A 576 -2.50 -0.21 13.78
C SER A 576 -1.46 0.67 13.07
N ARG A 577 -0.25 0.73 13.62
CA ARG A 577 0.85 1.49 13.03
C ARG A 577 1.98 0.57 12.61
N ASP A 578 2.27 0.57 11.32
CA ASP A 578 3.50 0.02 10.78
C ASP A 578 4.66 0.99 11.06
N ALA A 579 5.69 0.52 11.77
CA ALA A 579 6.86 1.31 12.10
C ALA A 579 7.81 1.49 10.91
N ASP A 580 7.84 0.52 9.99
CA ASP A 580 8.78 0.39 8.88
C ASP A 580 8.21 0.94 7.55
N ALA A 581 6.88 1.02 7.41
CA ALA A 581 6.20 1.71 6.31
C ALA A 581 6.70 3.16 6.11
N ALA A 582 6.71 3.68 4.89
CA ALA A 582 7.28 5.00 4.60
C ALA A 582 6.40 6.16 5.14
N ASP A 583 7.01 7.25 5.60
CA ASP A 583 6.29 8.48 5.90
C ASP A 583 5.96 9.23 4.61
N VAL A 584 4.70 9.63 4.41
CA VAL A 584 4.21 10.35 3.21
C VAL A 584 5.09 11.55 2.85
N HIS A 585 5.50 12.33 3.86
CA HIS A 585 6.41 13.46 3.68
C HIS A 585 7.76 13.04 3.08
N GLU A 586 8.34 11.94 3.57
CA GLU A 586 9.65 11.44 3.12
C GLU A 586 9.59 10.94 1.67
N VAL A 587 8.52 10.21 1.32
CA VAL A 587 8.25 9.75 -0.06
C VAL A 587 8.13 10.93 -1.01
N VAL A 588 7.28 11.91 -0.67
CA VAL A 588 7.09 13.13 -1.47
C VAL A 588 8.42 13.86 -1.68
N THR A 589 9.22 14.07 -0.63
CA THR A 589 10.49 14.80 -0.77
C THR A 589 11.52 14.06 -1.63
N LYS A 590 11.68 12.74 -1.48
CA LYS A 590 12.69 11.99 -2.25
C LYS A 590 12.27 11.76 -3.71
N VAL A 591 10.98 11.48 -3.95
CA VAL A 591 10.52 11.19 -5.32
C VAL A 591 10.36 12.49 -6.13
N ALA A 592 10.14 13.65 -5.50
CA ALA A 592 10.15 14.95 -6.20
C ALA A 592 11.46 15.23 -6.94
N GLU A 593 12.60 14.79 -6.40
CA GLU A 593 13.92 14.94 -7.02
C GLU A 593 14.21 13.82 -8.04
N ARG A 594 13.79 12.59 -7.77
CA ARG A 594 14.12 11.41 -8.59
C ARG A 594 13.18 11.19 -9.78
N ASN A 595 11.87 11.34 -9.57
CA ASN A 595 10.85 11.14 -10.60
C ASN A 595 9.62 12.05 -10.32
N PRO A 596 9.70 13.34 -10.67
CA PRO A 596 8.60 14.27 -10.46
C PRO A 596 7.37 13.97 -11.35
N GLN A 597 7.48 13.14 -12.39
CA GLN A 597 6.35 12.73 -13.22
C GLN A 597 5.45 11.75 -12.49
N LYS A 598 6.01 10.64 -11.97
CA LYS A 598 5.26 9.68 -11.15
C LYS A 598 4.64 10.32 -9.91
N LEU A 599 5.38 11.23 -9.26
CA LEU A 599 4.85 11.97 -8.11
C LEU A 599 3.66 12.87 -8.47
N ARG A 600 3.67 13.52 -9.66
CA ARG A 600 2.50 14.30 -10.11
C ARG A 600 1.26 13.43 -10.30
N GLN A 601 1.41 12.28 -10.96
CA GLN A 601 0.32 11.32 -11.20
C GLN A 601 -0.29 10.83 -9.87
N ILE A 602 0.53 10.20 -9.02
CA ILE A 602 0.08 9.55 -7.77
C ILE A 602 -0.29 10.58 -6.69
N GLY A 603 0.41 11.71 -6.63
CA GLY A 603 0.10 12.81 -5.70
C GLY A 603 -1.19 13.56 -6.04
N MET A 604 -1.55 13.66 -7.32
CA MET A 604 -2.84 14.24 -7.72
C MET A 604 -4.00 13.35 -7.29
N ASN A 605 -3.86 12.02 -7.52
CA ASN A 605 -4.78 11.01 -7.03
C ASN A 605 -4.97 11.10 -5.51
N TYR A 606 -3.88 11.22 -4.74
CA TYR A 606 -3.91 11.40 -3.29
C TYR A 606 -4.69 12.64 -2.86
N ASP A 607 -4.48 13.78 -3.52
CA ASP A 607 -5.13 15.04 -3.18
C ASP A 607 -6.64 15.01 -3.48
N ILE A 608 -7.03 14.39 -4.60
CA ILE A 608 -8.44 14.15 -4.96
C ILE A 608 -9.12 13.19 -3.96
N ALA A 609 -8.41 12.15 -3.52
CA ALA A 609 -8.89 11.20 -2.52
C ALA A 609 -9.17 11.89 -1.18
N ASN A 610 -8.15 12.54 -0.61
CA ASN A 610 -8.22 13.13 0.72
C ASN A 610 -9.13 14.36 0.78
N ALA A 611 -9.40 15.03 -0.36
CA ALA A 611 -10.37 16.12 -0.45
C ALA A 611 -11.78 15.71 0.02
N LYS A 612 -12.19 14.45 -0.17
CA LYS A 612 -13.51 13.93 0.27
C LYS A 612 -13.70 14.04 1.79
N GLY A 613 -12.63 13.92 2.58
CA GLY A 613 -12.67 14.08 4.03
C GLY A 613 -12.79 15.53 4.51
N ILE A 614 -12.51 16.51 3.63
CA ILE A 614 -12.47 17.94 3.96
C ILE A 614 -13.91 18.49 3.95
N THR A 615 -14.60 18.36 5.08
CA THR A 615 -15.85 19.10 5.33
C THR A 615 -15.53 20.59 5.39
N ASP A 616 -16.26 21.42 4.63
CA ASP A 616 -16.00 22.85 4.64
C ASP A 616 -16.30 23.42 6.03
N THR A 617 -15.28 24.02 6.65
CA THR A 617 -15.50 24.74 7.91
C THR A 617 -16.22 26.02 7.54
N SER A 618 -17.46 26.18 8.04
CA SER A 618 -18.26 27.41 7.88
C SER A 618 -17.38 28.65 8.03
N ASP A 619 -17.62 29.70 7.24
CA ASP A 619 -16.82 30.92 7.30
C ASP A 619 -16.78 31.54 8.71
N GLU A 620 -17.79 31.27 9.55
CA GLU A 620 -17.74 31.61 10.98
C GLU A 620 -16.66 30.83 11.75
N GLN A 621 -16.48 29.54 11.47
CA GLN A 621 -15.46 28.71 12.10
C GLN A 621 -14.06 29.06 11.59
N LYS A 622 -13.90 29.40 10.31
CA LYS A 622 -12.64 29.96 9.75
C LYS A 622 -12.31 31.29 10.45
N LYS A 623 -13.26 32.24 10.51
CA LYS A 623 -13.11 33.52 11.22
C LYS A 623 -12.81 33.33 12.71
N LYS A 624 -13.52 32.44 13.42
CA LYS A 624 -13.26 32.11 14.83
C LYS A 624 -11.86 31.49 15.05
N ARG A 625 -11.36 30.67 14.11
CA ARG A 625 -9.99 30.13 14.15
C ARG A 625 -8.92 31.20 13.90
N GLU A 626 -9.13 32.10 12.96
CA GLU A 626 -8.24 33.25 12.72
C GLU A 626 -8.22 34.21 13.89
N GLN A 627 -9.38 34.51 14.48
CA GLN A 627 -9.51 35.35 15.65
C GLN A 627 -8.80 34.73 16.86
N LYS A 628 -9.04 33.44 17.17
CA LYS A 628 -8.29 32.72 18.22
C LYS A 628 -6.77 32.69 17.95
N LYS A 629 -6.32 32.63 16.68
CA LYS A 629 -4.89 32.74 16.33
C LYS A 629 -4.34 34.14 16.64
N LYS A 630 -5.08 35.21 16.35
CA LYS A 630 -4.69 36.59 16.69
C LYS A 630 -4.63 36.80 18.19
N GLU A 631 -5.66 36.39 18.92
CA GLU A 631 -5.73 36.48 20.39
C GLU A 631 -4.58 35.70 21.07
N ALA A 632 -4.25 34.50 20.57
CA ALA A 632 -3.13 33.71 21.08
C ALA A 632 -1.75 34.34 20.75
N ALA A 633 -1.61 35.01 19.60
CA ALA A 633 -0.39 35.73 19.24
C ALA A 633 -0.20 36.99 20.10
N GLU A 634 -1.27 37.75 20.37
CA GLU A 634 -1.24 38.89 21.30
C GLU A 634 -0.93 38.46 22.74
N LYS A 635 -1.50 37.34 23.20
CA LYS A 635 -1.19 36.78 24.53
C LYS A 635 0.30 36.43 24.65
N LYS A 636 0.86 35.70 23.67
CA LYS A 636 2.30 35.39 23.63
C LYS A 636 3.19 36.63 23.54
N LYS A 637 2.72 37.71 22.89
CA LYS A 637 3.46 38.98 22.86
C LYS A 637 3.51 39.63 24.25
N LYS A 638 2.38 39.68 24.96
CA LYS A 638 2.32 40.19 26.34
C LYS A 638 3.15 39.36 27.31
N GLU A 639 3.07 38.03 27.23
CA GLU A 639 3.87 37.13 28.07
C GLU A 639 5.37 37.42 27.92
N LYS A 640 5.87 37.65 26.69
CA LYS A 640 7.27 38.08 26.46
C LYS A 640 7.59 39.48 26.98
N GLU A 641 6.69 40.45 26.77
CA GLU A 641 6.88 41.82 27.29
C GLU A 641 6.89 41.86 28.83
N ASP A 642 6.22 40.92 29.50
CA ASP A 642 6.19 40.83 30.96
C ASP A 642 7.38 40.01 31.50
N GLU A 643 7.84 38.95 30.82
CA GLU A 643 9.13 38.29 31.11
C GLU A 643 10.30 39.28 31.05
N GLU A 644 10.35 40.13 30.02
CA GLU A 644 11.43 41.11 29.85
C GLU A 644 11.43 42.18 30.95
N LYS A 645 10.25 42.66 31.38
CA LYS A 645 10.12 43.56 32.54
C LYS A 645 10.55 42.88 33.85
N ASN A 646 10.14 41.62 34.07
CA ASN A 646 10.52 40.87 35.26
C ASN A 646 12.04 40.66 35.33
N LYS A 647 12.69 40.37 34.19
CA LYS A 647 14.16 40.26 34.10
C LYS A 647 14.86 41.58 34.44
N ILE A 648 14.37 42.71 33.93
CA ILE A 648 14.91 44.04 34.25
C ILE A 648 14.72 44.37 35.75
N ALA A 649 13.56 44.06 36.32
CA ALA A 649 13.27 44.27 37.74
C ALA A 649 14.18 43.40 38.65
N PHE A 650 14.40 42.14 38.28
CA PHE A 650 15.29 41.23 38.99
C PHE A 650 16.77 41.68 38.94
N GLU A 651 17.24 42.19 37.79
CA GLU A 651 18.59 42.76 37.67
C GLU A 651 18.76 44.06 38.46
N ALA A 652 17.71 44.88 38.60
CA ALA A 652 17.72 46.07 39.44
C ALA A 652 17.80 45.71 40.93
N TRP A 653 16.91 44.83 41.40
CA TRP A 653 16.90 44.32 42.77
C TRP A 653 18.25 43.72 43.17
N LYS A 654 18.82 42.87 42.31
CA LYS A 654 20.14 42.25 42.55
C LYS A 654 21.27 43.28 42.68
N LYS A 655 21.19 44.45 42.03
CA LYS A 655 22.18 45.54 42.17
C LYS A 655 22.00 46.29 43.49
N GLU A 656 20.77 46.51 43.93
CA GLU A 656 20.47 47.15 45.22
C GLU A 656 20.94 46.27 46.39
N GLU A 657 20.57 44.99 46.39
CA GLU A 657 20.96 44.03 47.44
C GLU A 657 22.49 43.85 47.53
N MET A 658 23.19 43.78 46.38
CA MET A 658 24.66 43.74 46.35
C MET A 658 25.30 45.03 46.87
N ALA A 659 24.68 46.19 46.64
CA ALA A 659 25.16 47.47 47.14
C ALA A 659 24.98 47.59 48.67
N GLU A 660 23.86 47.12 49.21
CA GLU A 660 23.63 47.01 50.66
C GLU A 660 24.62 46.04 51.32
N TYR A 661 24.88 44.88 50.70
CA TYR A 661 25.87 43.92 51.19
C TYR A 661 27.30 44.50 51.19
N GLU A 662 27.68 45.26 50.16
CA GLU A 662 28.97 45.96 50.14
C GLU A 662 29.07 47.08 51.20
N ALA A 663 27.98 47.81 51.45
CA ALA A 663 27.93 48.83 52.48
C ALA A 663 28.10 48.20 53.87
N TRP A 664 27.34 47.14 54.17
CA TRP A 664 27.47 46.35 55.38
C TRP A 664 28.88 45.79 55.57
N LYS A 665 29.50 45.28 54.50
CA LYS A 665 30.88 44.74 54.54
C LYS A 665 31.93 45.81 54.84
N LYS A 666 31.76 47.03 54.32
CA LYS A 666 32.61 48.20 54.65
C LYS A 666 32.41 48.62 56.11
N GLU A 667 31.19 48.60 56.62
CA GLU A 667 30.86 48.96 57.99
C GLU A 667 31.38 47.91 59.01
N LYS A 668 31.21 46.61 58.72
CA LYS A 668 31.79 45.51 59.51
C LYS A 668 33.31 45.63 59.59
N LYS A 669 33.98 45.87 58.46
CA LYS A 669 35.44 46.06 58.41
C LYS A 669 35.89 47.29 59.21
N ALA A 670 35.19 48.42 59.10
CA ALA A 670 35.48 49.61 59.91
C ALA A 670 35.30 49.39 61.43
N ARG A 671 34.44 48.43 61.82
CA ARG A 671 34.28 48.00 63.22
C ARG A 671 35.42 47.10 63.68
N GLU A 672 35.83 46.13 62.87
CA GLU A 672 36.96 45.23 63.14
C GLU A 672 38.31 45.97 63.18
N ASP A 673 38.52 46.96 62.30
CA ASP A 673 39.74 47.79 62.29
C ASP A 673 39.80 48.73 63.52
N LYS A 674 38.66 49.12 64.10
CA LYS A 674 38.61 49.78 65.42
C LYS A 674 38.97 48.81 66.54
N GLU A 675 38.42 47.60 66.56
CA GLU A 675 38.67 46.61 67.62
C GLU A 675 40.13 46.10 67.62
N LYS A 676 40.78 45.98 66.45
CA LYS A 676 42.20 45.61 66.33
C LYS A 676 43.19 46.70 66.77
N SER A 677 42.72 47.91 67.07
CA SER A 677 43.58 49.01 67.54
C SER A 677 43.77 49.09 69.06
N GLN A 678 43.16 48.18 69.85
CA GLN A 678 43.16 48.26 71.32
C GLN A 678 43.72 47.05 72.10
N GLN A 679 44.19 45.97 71.47
CA GLN A 679 44.79 44.83 72.19
C GLN A 679 46.12 44.37 71.60
N GLY A 680 47.21 44.82 72.24
CA GLY A 680 48.57 44.37 71.97
C GLY A 680 49.42 44.34 73.25
N ALA A 681 49.21 43.33 74.12
CA ALA A 681 50.12 42.98 75.21
C ALA A 681 49.87 41.55 75.76
N SER A 682 50.96 40.88 76.16
CA SER A 682 51.12 39.71 77.05
C SER A 682 50.60 38.30 76.66
N LYS A 683 51.55 37.48 76.18
CA LYS A 683 52.12 36.23 76.78
C LYS A 683 51.32 34.92 76.92
N ASP A 684 52.11 33.85 76.78
CA ASP A 684 51.82 32.41 76.93
C ASP A 684 51.61 31.94 78.39
N GLU A 685 50.69 31.01 78.63
CA GLU A 685 50.98 29.58 78.92
C GLU A 685 49.68 28.74 78.97
N SER A 686 49.81 27.41 79.13
CA SER A 686 48.83 26.39 78.68
C SER A 686 47.77 25.94 79.70
N GLY A 687 46.61 25.43 79.23
CA GLY A 687 45.88 24.38 79.98
C GLY A 687 44.34 24.30 79.91
N ASP A 688 43.79 23.74 78.83
CA ASP A 688 42.47 23.08 78.70
C ASP A 688 41.14 23.90 78.81
N ARG A 689 40.14 23.39 78.05
CA ARG A 689 38.68 23.63 78.09
C ARG A 689 38.01 24.88 77.45
N VAL A 690 37.26 24.54 76.38
CA VAL A 690 35.92 25.06 75.95
C VAL A 690 35.87 26.14 74.86
N ALA A 691 35.83 25.64 73.61
CA ALA A 691 34.74 25.75 72.62
C ALA A 691 34.27 27.11 72.03
N LYS A 692 33.78 26.99 70.78
CA LYS A 692 32.89 27.90 70.02
C LYS A 692 33.42 29.28 69.66
N LYS A 693 34.13 29.40 68.52
CA LYS A 693 34.01 30.60 67.64
C LYS A 693 34.50 30.48 66.18
N GLU A 694 34.14 29.41 65.46
CA GLU A 694 34.26 29.37 63.97
C GLU A 694 32.95 29.03 63.24
N GLU A 695 31.82 28.98 63.95
CA GLU A 695 30.53 28.48 63.43
C GLU A 695 29.49 29.61 63.21
N ALA A 696 29.93 30.88 63.16
CA ALA A 696 29.04 32.04 63.08
C ALA A 696 29.16 32.86 61.77
N ASP A 697 30.33 32.92 61.14
CA ASP A 697 30.54 33.71 59.92
C ASP A 697 30.17 32.96 58.61
N THR A 698 30.02 31.63 58.66
CA THR A 698 29.56 30.81 57.53
C THR A 698 28.04 30.78 57.37
N VAL A 699 27.29 30.88 58.48
CA VAL A 699 25.82 30.79 58.47
C VAL A 699 25.15 32.02 57.86
N ALA A 700 25.72 33.22 58.06
CA ALA A 700 25.21 34.45 57.47
C ALA A 700 25.40 34.53 55.94
N ALA A 701 26.48 33.92 55.41
CA ALA A 701 26.72 33.85 53.97
C ALA A 701 25.82 32.81 53.27
N ALA A 702 25.49 31.71 53.96
CA ALA A 702 24.59 30.68 53.44
C ALA A 702 23.15 31.21 53.28
N HIS A 703 22.60 31.90 54.28
CA HIS A 703 21.21 32.36 54.25
C HIS A 703 20.89 33.38 53.14
N ILE A 704 21.87 34.17 52.68
CA ILE A 704 21.68 35.11 51.55
C ILE A 704 21.82 34.39 50.20
N ALA A 705 22.69 33.37 50.10
CA ALA A 705 22.82 32.56 48.89
C ALA A 705 21.54 31.76 48.59
N GLU A 706 20.84 31.30 49.64
CA GLU A 706 19.61 30.50 49.55
C GLU A 706 18.36 31.33 49.19
N SER A 707 18.34 32.63 49.53
CA SER A 707 17.29 33.57 49.10
C SER A 707 17.47 34.10 47.67
N ILE A 708 18.71 34.15 47.16
CA ILE A 708 19.00 34.57 45.77
C ILE A 708 18.81 33.41 44.77
N SER A 709 18.97 32.15 45.20
CA SER A 709 18.74 30.99 44.32
C SER A 709 17.27 30.70 44.07
N THR A 710 16.40 30.91 45.07
CA THR A 710 14.98 30.48 45.05
C THR A 710 14.03 31.33 44.19
N GLN A 711 14.52 32.34 43.45
CA GLN A 711 13.73 33.10 42.47
C GLN A 711 14.34 33.11 41.05
N LYS A 712 15.41 32.35 40.78
CA LYS A 712 16.16 32.47 39.52
C LYS A 712 15.91 31.34 38.50
N ASP A 713 15.08 30.36 38.84
CA ASP A 713 14.72 29.23 37.97
C ASP A 713 13.39 29.42 37.20
N GLU A 714 12.77 30.61 37.28
CA GLU A 714 11.58 31.00 36.51
C GLU A 714 11.79 32.29 35.68
N ALA A 715 12.76 32.30 34.75
CA ALA A 715 12.67 33.10 33.50
C ALA A 715 13.86 32.87 32.53
N ALA A 716 13.51 32.42 31.32
CA ALA A 716 14.25 32.53 30.07
C ALA A 716 15.71 32.03 29.96
N ASP A 717 15.90 31.04 29.08
CA ASP A 717 16.91 31.20 28.02
C ASP A 717 16.29 31.09 26.63
N THR A 718 16.29 32.20 25.89
CA THR A 718 16.50 32.18 24.44
C THR A 718 16.94 33.57 23.92
N SER A 719 18.20 33.63 23.46
CA SER A 719 18.72 34.49 22.39
C SER A 719 18.94 36.01 22.62
N THR A 720 20.08 36.53 22.14
CA THR A 720 20.12 37.81 21.37
C THR A 720 21.41 37.99 20.52
N THR A 721 21.37 39.00 19.63
CA THR A 721 22.28 39.36 18.51
C THR A 721 22.70 40.84 18.60
N SER A 722 23.72 41.44 17.95
CA SER A 722 24.75 41.08 16.95
C SER A 722 25.73 42.30 16.78
N ALA A 723 26.48 42.40 15.67
CA ALA A 723 27.16 43.62 15.12
C ALA A 723 28.51 44.04 15.77
N GLU A 724 29.54 44.58 15.09
CA GLU A 724 29.93 44.62 13.65
C GLU A 724 31.44 45.05 13.49
N GLN A 725 32.03 44.81 12.29
CA GLN A 725 33.25 45.45 11.67
C GLN A 725 34.68 45.32 12.28
N ALA A 726 35.63 44.76 11.50
CA ALA A 726 36.87 45.42 10.97
C ALA A 726 37.91 44.43 10.34
N LYS A 727 38.76 44.94 9.41
CA LYS A 727 39.87 44.26 8.65
C LYS A 727 41.26 44.55 9.30
N PRO A 728 42.37 43.80 9.09
CA PRO A 728 43.09 43.61 7.79
C PRO A 728 43.85 42.26 7.56
N ALA A 729 44.63 42.19 6.45
CA ALA A 729 45.35 41.00 5.91
C ALA A 729 46.73 40.71 6.55
N VAL A 730 47.47 39.62 6.25
CA VAL A 730 48.47 39.51 5.14
C VAL A 730 49.18 38.10 5.10
N VAL A 731 49.31 37.49 3.89
CA VAL A 731 50.44 36.67 3.26
C VAL A 731 51.14 35.54 4.08
N VAL A 732 51.38 34.29 3.59
CA VAL A 732 52.30 33.74 2.52
C VAL A 732 51.71 32.43 1.92
N ASP A 733 51.74 32.11 0.61
CA ASP A 733 52.84 31.74 -0.32
C ASP A 733 53.46 30.35 0.01
N LEU A 734 53.57 29.33 -0.88
CA LEU A 734 54.32 29.28 -2.15
C LEU A 734 53.88 28.15 -3.15
N THR A 735 54.52 28.15 -4.33
CA THR A 735 54.09 27.58 -5.63
C THR A 735 54.83 26.33 -6.18
N ILE A 736 54.18 25.63 -7.14
CA ILE A 736 54.72 25.01 -8.40
C ILE A 736 55.72 23.81 -8.31
N ARG A 737 55.39 22.68 -8.98
CA ARG A 737 56.08 22.19 -10.21
C ARG A 737 55.43 20.95 -10.87
N ALA A 738 55.53 20.88 -12.20
CA ALA A 738 55.34 19.68 -13.02
C ALA A 738 56.64 19.34 -13.78
N LYS A 739 56.88 18.06 -14.13
CA LYS A 739 57.65 17.62 -15.31
C LYS A 739 57.66 16.10 -15.56
N ASP A 740 58.02 15.75 -16.79
CA ASP A 740 57.92 14.45 -17.47
C ASP A 740 59.14 13.52 -17.36
N SER A 741 58.94 12.21 -17.63
CA SER A 741 59.85 11.27 -18.36
C SER A 741 59.18 9.88 -18.46
N GLU A 742 58.95 9.24 -19.62
CA GLU A 742 59.81 8.67 -20.69
C GLU A 742 60.57 7.34 -20.37
N SER A 743 60.11 6.22 -20.96
CA SER A 743 60.88 5.11 -21.62
C SER A 743 59.88 3.99 -22.03
N LYS A 744 59.80 3.50 -23.29
CA LYS A 744 60.69 2.57 -24.06
C LYS A 744 60.72 1.13 -23.47
N ASN A 745 60.68 0.02 -24.24
CA ASN A 745 60.87 -0.23 -25.69
C ASN A 745 60.29 -1.62 -26.11
N ASP A 746 60.14 -1.87 -27.43
CA ASP A 746 60.29 -3.16 -28.17
C ASP A 746 59.39 -4.40 -27.84
N SER A 747 59.08 -5.35 -28.75
CA SER A 747 59.29 -5.52 -30.21
C SER A 747 58.46 -6.71 -30.78
N ASN A 748 58.40 -6.89 -32.12
CA ASN A 748 58.33 -8.12 -32.96
C ASN A 748 57.96 -9.52 -32.34
N GLU A 749 57.35 -10.51 -33.02
CA GLU A 749 57.29 -10.79 -34.48
C GLU A 749 56.17 -11.79 -34.89
N LYS A 750 56.16 -12.12 -36.19
CA LYS A 750 55.23 -12.91 -37.03
C LYS A 750 55.09 -14.43 -36.75
N SER A 751 53.97 -14.95 -37.29
CA SER A 751 53.79 -16.25 -38.02
C SER A 751 53.94 -17.57 -37.23
N ASP A 752 53.45 -18.74 -37.67
CA ASP A 752 52.88 -19.22 -38.96
C ASP A 752 51.67 -20.16 -38.76
N GLU A 753 50.87 -20.36 -39.82
CA GLU A 753 49.95 -21.50 -39.99
C GLU A 753 50.77 -22.77 -40.36
N PRO A 754 50.36 -24.01 -40.02
CA PRO A 754 49.61 -24.74 -41.06
C PRO A 754 48.57 -25.78 -40.59
N LYS A 755 47.65 -26.04 -41.52
CA LYS A 755 46.63 -27.09 -41.57
C LYS A 755 47.16 -28.52 -41.37
N PHE A 756 46.28 -29.42 -40.91
CA PHE A 756 46.11 -30.76 -41.50
C PHE A 756 44.67 -31.26 -41.42
N GLN A 757 44.24 -32.00 -42.45
CA GLN A 757 42.96 -32.75 -42.54
C GLN A 757 43.15 -34.15 -41.88
N PHE A 758 42.20 -35.09 -41.77
CA PHE A 758 41.04 -35.46 -42.60
C PHE A 758 40.17 -36.53 -41.86
N ASP A 759 38.93 -36.73 -42.33
CA ASP A 759 38.11 -37.97 -42.29
C ASP A 759 37.68 -38.61 -40.94
N GLU A 760 36.71 -39.54 -40.89
CA GLU A 760 35.35 -39.73 -41.48
C GLU A 760 34.78 -41.04 -40.85
N ALA A 761 33.45 -41.26 -40.88
CA ALA A 761 32.76 -42.56 -40.65
C ALA A 761 32.83 -43.19 -39.21
N SER A 762 31.94 -44.07 -38.76
CA SER A 762 30.54 -44.43 -39.13
C SER A 762 29.89 -45.31 -38.03
N ASP A 763 28.60 -45.64 -38.22
CA ASP A 763 27.86 -46.82 -37.72
C ASP A 763 27.28 -46.86 -36.28
N ASP A 764 25.94 -46.67 -36.23
CA ASP A 764 24.89 -47.53 -35.66
C ASP A 764 25.19 -48.49 -34.47
N ASP A 765 24.34 -48.45 -33.42
CA ASP A 765 23.28 -49.48 -33.22
C ASP A 765 22.29 -49.18 -32.05
N ASP A 766 21.15 -49.89 -32.05
CA ASP A 766 19.95 -49.74 -31.19
C ASP A 766 20.10 -49.99 -29.65
N ALA A 767 19.33 -49.25 -28.82
CA ALA A 767 18.65 -49.81 -27.62
C ALA A 767 17.61 -48.86 -26.95
N ALA A 768 16.45 -49.41 -26.59
CA ALA A 768 15.33 -48.74 -25.91
C ALA A 768 15.54 -48.48 -24.38
N PRO A 769 14.69 -47.67 -23.71
CA PRO A 769 15.14 -46.83 -22.59
C PRO A 769 15.18 -47.49 -21.20
N ARG A 770 16.05 -46.97 -20.33
CA ARG A 770 16.03 -47.26 -18.88
C ARG A 770 15.62 -46.03 -18.06
N TYR A 771 14.56 -46.23 -17.28
CA TYR A 771 14.03 -45.31 -16.29
C TYR A 771 15.09 -44.92 -15.22
N ARG A 772 15.29 -43.62 -14.99
CA ARG A 772 15.85 -43.07 -13.74
C ARG A 772 14.97 -41.92 -13.28
N GLY A 773 14.75 -41.83 -11.96
CA GLY A 773 13.75 -40.96 -11.36
C GLY A 773 14.05 -39.46 -11.44
N PRO A 774 13.07 -38.61 -11.06
CA PRO A 774 13.14 -37.17 -11.21
C PRO A 774 14.19 -36.53 -10.28
N PRO A 775 14.84 -35.42 -10.72
CA PRO A 775 15.61 -34.56 -9.82
C PRO A 775 14.70 -33.80 -8.85
N ALA A 776 15.29 -33.34 -7.74
CA ALA A 776 14.62 -32.65 -6.64
C ALA A 776 14.15 -31.21 -7.00
N PRO A 777 13.18 -30.62 -6.28
CA PRO A 777 12.50 -29.41 -6.70
C PRO A 777 13.36 -28.13 -6.61
N ALA A 778 13.17 -27.24 -7.59
CA ALA A 778 13.60 -25.85 -7.49
C ALA A 778 12.67 -25.07 -6.52
N SER A 779 13.27 -24.29 -5.62
CA SER A 779 12.54 -23.56 -4.58
C SER A 779 11.83 -22.33 -5.13
N VAL A 780 10.50 -22.28 -4.98
CA VAL A 780 9.71 -21.06 -5.21
C VAL A 780 10.09 -20.00 -4.17
N ALA A 781 10.39 -18.79 -4.62
CA ALA A 781 10.71 -17.67 -3.74
C ALA A 781 9.46 -17.24 -2.95
N SER A 782 9.38 -17.63 -1.67
CA SER A 782 8.29 -17.27 -0.79
C SER A 782 8.45 -15.85 -0.24
N TYR A 783 7.67 -14.89 -0.74
CA TYR A 783 7.48 -13.60 -0.08
C TYR A 783 6.61 -13.79 1.17
N ALA A 784 7.27 -14.16 2.28
CA ALA A 784 6.62 -14.39 3.56
C ALA A 784 6.16 -13.08 4.21
N TYR A 785 4.85 -12.86 4.28
CA TYR A 785 4.26 -11.82 5.13
C TYR A 785 4.62 -12.07 6.60
N GLY A 786 5.30 -11.11 7.21
CA GLY A 786 5.92 -11.25 8.53
C GLY A 786 5.03 -10.91 9.71
N ASN A 787 3.99 -11.72 10.00
CA ASN A 787 3.33 -11.67 11.31
C ASN A 787 4.09 -12.56 12.32
N ARG A 788 4.87 -11.94 13.21
CA ARG A 788 5.53 -12.61 14.35
C ARG A 788 4.95 -12.18 15.69
N TYR A 789 4.29 -13.10 16.37
CA TYR A 789 4.15 -13.05 17.84
C TYR A 789 5.31 -13.81 18.51
N PRO A 790 5.72 -13.44 19.74
CA PRO A 790 6.98 -13.89 20.31
C PRO A 790 6.92 -15.29 20.94
N GLY A 791 7.57 -16.27 20.32
CA GLY A 791 7.84 -17.59 20.89
C GLY A 791 9.25 -17.66 21.50
N SER A 792 9.34 -17.91 22.81
CA SER A 792 10.61 -18.07 23.53
C SER A 792 11.33 -19.37 23.17
N ALA A 793 12.59 -19.29 22.74
CA ALA A 793 13.54 -20.40 22.75
C ALA A 793 14.97 -19.87 22.97
N TYR A 794 15.69 -20.43 23.93
CA TYR A 794 17.05 -20.03 24.28
C TYR A 794 18.06 -20.57 23.26
N GLY A 795 19.01 -19.73 22.83
CA GLY A 795 20.20 -20.10 22.06
C GLY A 795 21.20 -18.94 22.06
N GLU A 796 22.46 -19.21 22.36
CA GLU A 796 23.49 -18.17 22.52
C GLU A 796 23.83 -17.49 21.17
N ALA A 797 23.93 -16.16 21.19
CA ALA A 797 24.26 -15.38 20.00
C ALA A 797 25.79 -15.39 19.72
N PRO A 798 26.23 -15.47 18.45
CA PRO A 798 27.65 -15.30 18.10
C PRO A 798 28.16 -13.89 18.42
N ALA A 799 29.45 -13.78 18.75
CA ALA A 799 30.06 -12.50 19.12
C ALA A 799 30.08 -11.47 17.96
N PRO A 800 29.89 -10.17 18.25
CA PRO A 800 29.83 -9.12 17.22
C PRO A 800 31.19 -8.82 16.59
N ASN A 801 31.18 -8.50 15.29
CA ASN A 801 32.37 -8.13 14.51
C ASN A 801 32.92 -6.75 14.94
N PRO A 802 34.21 -6.63 15.33
CA PRO A 802 34.78 -5.40 15.89
C PRO A 802 35.01 -4.24 14.90
N HIS A 803 34.63 -4.37 13.62
CA HIS A 803 34.82 -3.34 12.59
C HIS A 803 33.54 -2.78 11.95
N ALA A 804 32.40 -2.85 12.65
CA ALA A 804 31.22 -2.10 12.25
C ALA A 804 31.40 -0.60 12.57
N ASN A 805 31.45 0.25 11.54
CA ASN A 805 31.39 1.71 11.72
C ASN A 805 30.13 2.09 12.51
N PRO A 806 30.21 3.01 13.50
CA PRO A 806 29.04 3.43 14.26
C PRO A 806 28.02 4.07 13.34
N ARG A 807 26.81 3.53 13.30
CA ARG A 807 25.67 4.18 12.64
C ARG A 807 25.43 5.53 13.32
N PRO A 808 25.09 6.59 12.58
CA PRO A 808 24.71 7.86 13.19
C PRO A 808 23.52 7.62 14.14
N VAL A 809 23.60 8.22 15.33
CA VAL A 809 22.57 8.07 16.36
C VAL A 809 21.30 8.74 15.86
N ALA A 810 20.36 7.92 15.39
CA ALA A 810 19.03 8.39 15.04
C ALA A 810 18.29 8.77 16.32
N ASP A 811 17.87 10.03 16.39
CA ASP A 811 17.02 10.57 17.44
C ASP A 811 15.68 9.80 17.47
N LYS A 812 15.52 8.92 18.46
CA LYS A 812 14.50 7.84 18.46
C LYS A 812 13.69 7.76 19.75
N GLY A 813 13.08 8.88 20.13
CA GLY A 813 11.79 8.81 20.82
C GLY A 813 10.72 8.15 19.92
N PRO A 814 9.70 7.48 20.49
CA PRO A 814 8.58 6.97 19.69
C PRO A 814 7.86 8.16 19.02
N LYS A 815 7.68 8.11 17.68
CA LYS A 815 6.88 9.14 16.99
C LYS A 815 5.47 9.19 17.60
N PRO A 816 4.84 10.38 17.74
CA PRO A 816 3.49 10.48 18.27
C PRO A 816 2.47 9.71 17.42
N TRP A 817 1.45 9.19 18.07
CA TRP A 817 0.26 8.63 17.45
C TRP A 817 -0.50 9.72 16.72
N ASN A 818 -0.77 9.51 15.43
CA ASN A 818 -1.37 10.49 14.53
C ASN A 818 -2.31 9.80 13.54
N ALA A 819 -3.06 8.81 14.01
CA ALA A 819 -3.98 8.03 13.20
C ALA A 819 -5.21 8.88 12.83
N VAL A 820 -5.35 9.24 11.54
CA VAL A 820 -6.49 10.00 11.01
C VAL A 820 -7.04 9.29 9.80
N CYS A 821 -8.28 8.80 9.93
CA CYS A 821 -8.98 8.07 8.87
C CYS A 821 -9.94 9.01 8.14
N VAL A 822 -10.14 8.79 6.83
CA VAL A 822 -11.17 9.45 6.01
C VAL A 822 -12.23 8.41 5.73
N LEU A 823 -13.45 8.62 6.23
CA LEU A 823 -14.56 7.67 6.10
C LEU A 823 -15.70 8.24 5.28
N GLY A 824 -16.27 7.39 4.46
CA GLY A 824 -17.58 7.56 3.83
C GLY A 824 -18.57 6.60 4.45
N LEU A 825 -19.76 7.09 4.82
CA LEU A 825 -20.94 6.24 4.92
C LEU A 825 -21.71 6.36 3.61
N ARG A 826 -22.00 5.22 2.97
CA ARG A 826 -22.92 5.08 1.84
C ARG A 826 -24.12 4.27 2.29
N VAL A 827 -25.33 4.67 1.92
CA VAL A 827 -26.57 3.94 2.19
C VAL A 827 -27.36 3.80 0.89
N TYR A 828 -27.70 2.56 0.54
CA TYR A 828 -28.60 2.25 -0.56
C TYR A 828 -29.95 1.84 0.00
N SER A 829 -31.05 2.43 -0.48
CA SER A 829 -32.40 2.07 -0.07
C SER A 829 -33.37 2.12 -1.26
N ARG A 830 -34.51 1.43 -1.12
CA ARG A 830 -35.68 1.58 -2.02
C ARG A 830 -36.56 2.78 -1.67
N ASP A 831 -36.12 3.59 -0.70
CA ASP A 831 -36.65 4.91 -0.36
C ASP A 831 -35.99 6.02 -1.20
N PRO A 832 -36.74 6.72 -2.09
CA PRO A 832 -36.20 7.84 -2.86
C PRO A 832 -35.90 9.09 -2.01
N GLU A 833 -36.40 9.15 -0.77
CA GLU A 833 -36.20 10.29 0.14
C GLU A 833 -35.21 9.99 1.28
N VAL A 834 -34.44 8.89 1.17
CA VAL A 834 -33.40 8.52 2.14
C VAL A 834 -32.38 9.66 2.28
N SER A 835 -31.94 9.91 3.52
CA SER A 835 -31.00 11.00 3.81
C SER A 835 -30.02 10.69 4.94
N ILE A 836 -28.82 11.26 4.85
CA ILE A 836 -27.75 11.15 5.87
C ILE A 836 -27.47 12.54 6.43
N LYS A 837 -27.38 12.61 7.76
CA LYS A 837 -26.92 13.79 8.50
C LYS A 837 -25.76 13.41 9.41
N LEU A 838 -24.63 14.11 9.27
CA LEU A 838 -23.46 13.90 10.11
C LEU A 838 -23.60 14.63 11.45
N VAL A 839 -23.44 13.91 12.56
CA VAL A 839 -23.49 14.45 13.92
C VAL A 839 -22.10 14.35 14.55
N LYS A 840 -21.42 15.48 14.70
CA LYS A 840 -20.11 15.58 15.39
C LYS A 840 -20.32 16.03 16.85
N PRO A 841 -19.46 15.60 17.80
CA PRO A 841 -19.48 16.10 19.17
C PRO A 841 -19.14 17.60 19.22
N LYS A 842 -19.49 18.26 20.33
CA LYS A 842 -19.20 19.69 20.52
C LYS A 842 -17.71 19.96 20.70
N ASP A 843 -17.01 19.06 21.38
CA ASP A 843 -15.57 19.11 21.58
C ASP A 843 -14.88 17.97 20.81
N LEU A 844 -13.84 18.30 20.05
CA LEU A 844 -13.06 17.34 19.25
C LEU A 844 -12.06 16.53 20.10
N GLU A 845 -11.95 16.84 21.39
CA GLU A 845 -11.04 16.20 22.34
C GLU A 845 -11.70 15.03 23.11
N GLU A 846 -13.02 14.83 22.97
CA GLU A 846 -13.69 13.63 23.47
C GLU A 846 -13.33 12.41 22.61
N GLY A 847 -12.38 11.62 23.13
CA GLY A 847 -11.97 10.35 22.55
C GLY A 847 -13.10 9.31 22.49
N ALA A 848 -12.86 8.22 21.78
CA ALA A 848 -13.83 7.15 21.58
C ALA A 848 -14.35 6.59 22.92
N ILE A 849 -15.66 6.31 23.00
CA ILE A 849 -16.26 5.67 24.17
C ILE A 849 -15.84 4.20 24.15
N LEU A 850 -15.19 3.76 25.24
CA LEU A 850 -14.80 2.37 25.44
C LEU A 850 -16.02 1.45 25.29
N ASP A 851 -15.84 0.36 24.55
CA ASP A 851 -16.86 -0.66 24.38
C ASP A 851 -17.09 -1.37 25.73
N ILE A 852 -18.28 -1.21 26.31
CA ILE A 852 -18.72 -1.98 27.48
C ILE A 852 -20.00 -2.71 27.06
N ASP A 853 -19.83 -3.95 26.59
CA ASP A 853 -20.93 -4.86 26.30
C ASP A 853 -21.62 -5.27 27.61
N GLY A 854 -22.60 -4.46 28.03
CA GLY A 854 -23.39 -4.62 29.27
C GLY A 854 -22.77 -3.94 30.50
N ASP A 855 -23.52 -3.85 31.61
CA ASP A 855 -23.13 -3.19 32.87
C ASP A 855 -21.97 -3.88 33.64
N THR A 856 -21.14 -4.68 32.97
CA THR A 856 -20.08 -5.50 33.58
C THR A 856 -18.68 -5.02 33.23
N ALA A 857 -17.89 -4.68 34.26
CA ALA A 857 -16.47 -4.32 34.17
C ALA A 857 -15.56 -5.42 33.56
N ALA A 858 -16.09 -6.61 33.27
CA ALA A 858 -15.39 -7.70 32.59
C ALA A 858 -15.31 -7.52 31.06
N GLY A 859 -16.06 -6.58 30.46
CA GLY A 859 -16.08 -6.34 29.02
C GLY A 859 -14.84 -5.62 28.44
N ALA A 860 -13.92 -5.18 29.28
CA ALA A 860 -12.70 -4.47 28.88
C ALA A 860 -11.60 -5.42 28.33
N THR A 861 -11.93 -6.15 27.27
CA THR A 861 -10.98 -6.93 26.47
C THR A 861 -10.90 -6.33 25.07
N MET A 862 -9.72 -5.81 24.70
CA MET A 862 -9.45 -5.29 23.36
C MET A 862 -9.49 -6.40 22.30
#